data_AF-A0A956NY63-F1
#
_entry.id   AF-A0A956NY63-F1
#
_cell.length_a   1.000
_cell.length_b   1.000
_cell.length_c   1.000
_cell.angle_alpha   90.00
_cell.angle_beta   90.00
_cell.angle_gamma   90.00
#
_symmetry.space_group_name_H-M   'P 1'
#
loop_
_entity.id
_entity.type
_entity.pdbx_description
1 polymer ?
#
loop_
_entity_poly.entity_id
_entity_poly.type
_entity_poly.pdbx_seq_one_letter_code
_entity_poly.pdbx_strand_id
1 'polypeptide(L)'
;MSATTIGQVLATDLRPATPHLFHFWTGADSGAGIGTIVRVEAEGRVVFGVVTEAFAWSDLARPLDAVIAADGDPSRAGEAPTDRPTIRLWTAAVLRQLPEEPVQPVPFGPVTLASDADVRLALRMEGYAEGDDPRGLALGLYAAGGTGSPVWLDADFLLGPEAAHLNITGVSGLATKTSAVTFMLSSIFQQLPPSRGSVAAICFNVKGPDLCFLDQPAPLGEGDLALWRRLGLTPTPFTDMTLYAPYKPDGVNLNTLRSHPALTDRVEPLVWGLREILDYAEVVLNRDDVDAKAGALLDFLGERVVGRHFEAPELRDAPFAVESFADLDEFFRAIFDYLETRARGAEVWRTHHVATIRKVRNRLGNVATRSHGLVTDDGVASDLPWGAFRDRSVTVVDVAGVDPLAQDLVFARVISRLREHLERRDLGVDQMIVFVDELNKYAATDGPETYVKRMLLDLSERGRYLGLVLFSAQQFRSQVLRRVVGNAGTTVYGRMDSDELALPGYATLPAAVKARLAALPKGELLVRHPHFTQPIFVRFPRPAMLSGREGIERFPATPDLPFEAAVVQRLRRLDPAIAADAIREAIADRPEGEVRRALGAVARERPDDVLSFFRACLRRVIAAEPIAPPRGIAPLSQRDDDPFAPY
;
A
#
# COMPACT_ATOMS: atom_id res chain seq x y z
N MET A 1 -38.73 -20.63 -8.78
CA MET A 1 -39.68 -20.01 -7.81
C MET A 1 -40.17 -18.72 -8.45
N SER A 2 -41.48 -18.47 -8.51
CA SER A 2 -42.00 -17.20 -9.04
C SER A 2 -41.50 -16.06 -8.15
N ALA A 3 -40.93 -15.01 -8.74
CA ALA A 3 -40.46 -13.84 -8.00
C ALA A 3 -41.64 -13.21 -7.24
N THR A 4 -41.49 -13.03 -5.92
CA THR A 4 -42.55 -12.48 -5.07
C THR A 4 -42.78 -11.01 -5.45
N THR A 5 -44.01 -10.70 -5.87
CA THR A 5 -44.44 -9.32 -6.12
C THR A 5 -44.49 -8.56 -4.80
N ILE A 6 -43.76 -7.45 -4.74
CA ILE A 6 -43.70 -6.57 -3.55
C ILE A 6 -44.52 -5.30 -3.72
N GLY A 7 -44.86 -4.92 -4.96
CA GLY A 7 -45.57 -3.68 -5.24
C GLY A 7 -46.04 -3.56 -6.68
N GLN A 8 -46.56 -2.39 -7.02
CA GLN A 8 -47.07 -2.06 -8.36
C GLN A 8 -46.62 -0.66 -8.75
N VAL A 9 -46.15 -0.49 -9.99
CA VAL A 9 -45.77 0.82 -10.54
C VAL A 9 -47.00 1.73 -10.57
N LEU A 10 -46.80 2.97 -10.13
CA LEU A 10 -47.79 4.04 -10.12
C LEU A 10 -47.18 5.29 -10.76
N ALA A 11 -47.99 6.01 -11.52
CA ALA A 11 -47.69 7.37 -11.95
C ALA A 11 -48.87 8.27 -11.64
N THR A 12 -48.57 9.51 -11.25
CA THR A 12 -49.56 10.59 -11.13
C THR A 12 -49.16 11.76 -12.03
N ASP A 13 -50.03 12.75 -12.16
CA ASP A 13 -49.75 14.02 -12.82
C ASP A 13 -48.51 14.73 -12.27
N LEU A 14 -48.34 14.73 -10.94
CA LEU A 14 -47.19 15.34 -10.24
C LEU A 14 -45.96 14.43 -10.19
N ARG A 15 -46.14 13.11 -10.37
CA ARG A 15 -45.09 12.10 -10.24
C ARG A 15 -45.19 11.08 -11.40
N PRO A 16 -44.87 11.50 -12.63
CA PRO A 16 -44.96 10.63 -13.80
C PRO A 16 -43.87 9.55 -13.78
N ALA A 17 -44.14 8.40 -14.38
CA ALA A 17 -43.10 7.44 -14.72
C ALA A 17 -42.34 7.96 -15.94
N THR A 18 -41.01 8.04 -15.83
CA THR A 18 -40.11 8.51 -16.87
C THR A 18 -39.11 7.40 -17.23
N PRO A 19 -38.29 7.53 -18.28
CA PRO A 19 -37.27 6.54 -18.57
C PRO A 19 -36.17 6.41 -17.52
N HIS A 20 -36.05 7.39 -16.62
CA HIS A 20 -34.97 7.49 -15.63
C HIS A 20 -35.45 7.27 -14.19
N LEU A 21 -36.75 7.39 -13.94
CA LEU A 21 -37.32 7.40 -12.61
C LEU A 21 -38.78 6.96 -12.65
N PHE A 22 -39.17 6.12 -11.69
CA PHE A 22 -40.55 5.67 -11.53
C PHE A 22 -40.92 5.56 -10.05
N HIS A 23 -42.21 5.47 -9.78
CA HIS A 23 -42.74 5.28 -8.43
C HIS A 23 -43.52 3.98 -8.36
N PHE A 24 -43.55 3.38 -7.18
CA PHE A 24 -44.36 2.21 -6.93
C PHE A 24 -44.84 2.20 -5.49
N TRP A 25 -46.00 1.59 -5.25
CA TRP A 25 -46.53 1.40 -3.91
C TRP A 25 -46.40 -0.06 -3.49
N THR A 26 -46.30 -0.28 -2.19
CA THR A 26 -46.16 -1.62 -1.60
C THR A 26 -47.14 -1.85 -0.45
N GLY A 27 -47.36 -3.11 -0.09
CA GLY A 27 -48.03 -3.49 1.15
C GLY A 27 -47.18 -3.23 2.39
N ALA A 28 -47.80 -3.28 3.58
CA ALA A 28 -47.14 -3.00 4.86
C ALA A 28 -45.99 -3.97 5.19
N ASP A 29 -46.02 -5.20 4.69
CA ASP A 29 -45.02 -6.22 4.97
C ASP A 29 -43.96 -6.35 3.86
N SER A 30 -43.87 -5.38 2.94
CA SER A 30 -42.91 -5.46 1.84
C SER A 30 -41.46 -5.34 2.33
N GLY A 31 -40.57 -6.19 1.83
CA GLY A 31 -39.12 -6.10 2.06
C GLY A 31 -38.42 -4.94 1.34
N ALA A 32 -39.15 -4.01 0.72
CA ALA A 32 -38.58 -2.85 0.04
C ALA A 32 -37.90 -1.91 1.05
N GLY A 33 -36.70 -1.44 0.71
CA GLY A 33 -35.97 -0.43 1.47
C GLY A 33 -35.06 0.40 0.56
N ILE A 34 -34.58 1.54 1.05
CA ILE A 34 -33.66 2.39 0.29
C ILE A 34 -32.41 1.59 -0.10
N GLY A 35 -32.02 1.70 -1.37
CA GLY A 35 -30.93 0.94 -1.97
C GLY A 35 -31.34 -0.45 -2.46
N THR A 36 -32.60 -0.88 -2.33
CA THR A 36 -33.01 -2.19 -2.88
C THR A 36 -33.10 -2.11 -4.41
N ILE A 37 -32.59 -3.11 -5.13
CA ILE A 37 -32.81 -3.22 -6.57
C ILE A 37 -34.11 -3.98 -6.80
N VAL A 38 -34.98 -3.38 -7.60
CA VAL A 38 -36.28 -3.92 -7.99
C VAL A 38 -36.34 -4.14 -9.49
N ARG A 39 -37.20 -5.06 -9.89
CA ARG A 39 -37.46 -5.45 -11.27
C ARG A 39 -38.91 -5.18 -11.62
N VAL A 40 -39.14 -4.59 -12.78
CA VAL A 40 -40.46 -4.44 -13.40
C VAL A 40 -40.42 -5.14 -14.74
N GLU A 41 -41.33 -6.10 -14.94
CA GLU A 41 -41.49 -6.78 -16.22
C GLU A 41 -42.92 -6.57 -16.72
N ALA A 42 -43.06 -5.84 -17.82
CA ALA A 42 -44.33 -5.55 -18.46
C ALA A 42 -44.10 -5.16 -19.92
N GLU A 43 -45.11 -5.41 -20.76
CA GLU A 43 -45.08 -5.03 -22.19
C GLU A 43 -43.85 -5.55 -22.96
N GLY A 44 -43.35 -6.74 -22.60
CA GLY A 44 -42.14 -7.32 -23.22
C GLY A 44 -40.83 -6.60 -22.87
N ARG A 45 -40.85 -5.71 -21.87
CA ARG A 45 -39.69 -4.96 -21.38
C ARG A 45 -39.37 -5.34 -19.94
N VAL A 46 -38.08 -5.34 -19.61
CA VAL A 46 -37.59 -5.51 -18.24
C VAL A 46 -36.88 -4.23 -17.81
N VAL A 47 -37.30 -3.64 -16.70
CA VAL A 47 -36.70 -2.45 -16.11
C VAL A 47 -36.14 -2.79 -14.75
N PHE A 48 -34.88 -2.45 -14.52
CA PHE A 48 -34.24 -2.53 -13.22
C PHE A 48 -34.12 -1.14 -12.63
N GLY A 49 -34.48 -0.98 -11.36
CA GLY A 49 -34.36 0.29 -10.65
C GLY A 49 -33.82 0.10 -9.24
N VAL A 50 -33.11 1.11 -8.73
CA VAL A 50 -32.74 1.17 -7.30
C VAL A 50 -33.74 2.06 -6.57
N VAL A 51 -34.17 1.66 -5.39
CA VAL A 51 -35.00 2.51 -4.52
C VAL A 51 -34.15 3.65 -3.95
N THR A 52 -34.52 4.90 -4.23
CA THR A 52 -33.80 6.10 -3.76
C THR A 52 -34.52 6.84 -2.65
N GLU A 53 -35.85 6.80 -2.63
CA GLU A 53 -36.67 7.50 -1.63
C GLU A 53 -37.84 6.64 -1.18
N ALA A 54 -38.34 6.94 0.01
CA ALA A 54 -39.47 6.28 0.64
C ALA A 54 -40.38 7.32 1.27
N PHE A 55 -41.68 7.14 1.08
CA PHE A 55 -42.70 8.01 1.63
C PHE A 55 -43.83 7.16 2.20
N ALA A 56 -44.42 7.62 3.30
CA ALA A 56 -45.63 7.06 3.86
C ALA A 56 -46.68 8.15 3.93
N TRP A 57 -47.86 7.90 3.36
CA TRP A 57 -49.01 8.79 3.51
C TRP A 57 -50.13 8.09 4.27
N SER A 58 -50.88 8.90 5.01
CA SER A 58 -52.16 8.53 5.60
C SER A 58 -53.25 9.41 4.98
N ASP A 59 -54.50 9.06 5.23
CA ASP A 59 -55.69 9.81 4.83
C ASP A 59 -55.95 11.08 5.67
N LEU A 60 -55.11 11.38 6.66
CA LEU A 60 -55.30 12.55 7.52
C LEU A 60 -55.05 13.87 6.80
N ALA A 61 -56.00 14.80 6.97
CA ALA A 61 -55.85 16.16 6.49
C ALA A 61 -54.94 17.00 7.41
N ARG A 62 -55.00 16.80 8.73
CA ARG A 62 -54.24 17.59 9.71
C ARG A 62 -53.64 16.70 10.81
N PRO A 63 -52.47 17.06 11.36
CA PRO A 63 -51.88 16.33 12.50
C PRO A 63 -52.79 16.23 13.72
N LEU A 64 -53.61 17.26 13.98
CA LEU A 64 -54.55 17.29 15.10
C LEU A 64 -55.61 16.18 15.03
N ASP A 65 -55.97 15.72 13.83
CA ASP A 65 -56.95 14.67 13.62
C ASP A 65 -56.42 13.31 14.16
N ALA A 66 -55.09 13.10 14.24
CA ALA A 66 -54.49 11.95 14.92
C ALA A 66 -54.59 12.07 16.44
N VAL A 67 -54.32 13.27 16.98
CA VAL A 67 -54.34 13.54 18.43
C VAL A 67 -55.76 13.39 18.97
N ILE A 68 -56.76 13.95 18.28
CA ILE A 68 -58.17 13.83 18.68
C ILE A 68 -58.61 12.37 18.67
N ALA A 69 -58.22 11.60 17.65
CA ALA A 69 -58.60 10.20 17.55
C ALA A 69 -58.00 9.31 18.65
N ALA A 70 -56.92 9.76 19.28
CA ALA A 70 -56.29 9.10 20.42
C ALA A 70 -56.64 9.78 21.76
N ASP A 71 -57.64 10.67 21.80
CA ASP A 71 -58.02 11.48 22.97
C ASP A 71 -56.85 12.26 23.61
N GLY A 72 -55.85 12.65 22.81
CA GLY A 72 -54.63 13.31 23.29
C GLY A 72 -53.61 12.39 23.96
N ASP A 73 -53.87 11.08 24.02
CA ASP A 73 -52.97 10.08 24.60
C ASP A 73 -52.31 9.22 23.49
N PRO A 74 -51.00 9.41 23.22
CA PRO A 74 -50.30 8.62 22.20
C PRO A 74 -50.36 7.11 22.41
N SER A 75 -50.55 6.62 23.64
CA SER A 75 -50.65 5.19 23.92
C SER A 75 -51.91 4.55 23.33
N ARG A 76 -52.97 5.35 23.14
CA ARG A 76 -54.26 4.92 22.59
C ARG A 76 -54.34 5.02 21.07
N ALA A 77 -53.28 5.48 20.40
CA ALA A 77 -53.25 5.66 18.95
C ALA A 77 -53.46 4.35 18.15
N GLY A 78 -53.16 3.19 18.76
CA GLY A 78 -53.41 1.86 18.18
C GLY A 78 -54.79 1.26 18.49
N GLU A 79 -55.60 1.92 19.33
CA GLU A 79 -56.92 1.43 19.77
C GLU A 79 -58.07 1.86 18.83
N ALA A 80 -57.74 2.43 17.67
CA ALA A 80 -58.73 2.92 16.72
C ALA A 80 -59.66 1.78 16.24
N PRO A 81 -60.98 2.01 16.09
CA PRO A 81 -61.93 0.98 15.66
C PRO A 81 -61.69 0.44 14.25
N THR A 82 -60.90 1.15 13.45
CA THR A 82 -60.55 0.82 12.07
C THR A 82 -59.08 1.09 11.82
N ASP A 83 -58.40 0.13 11.21
CA ASP A 83 -57.05 0.35 10.68
C ASP A 83 -57.09 1.42 9.60
N ARG A 84 -56.27 2.46 9.78
CA ARG A 84 -56.23 3.57 8.84
C ARG A 84 -55.51 3.15 7.57
N PRO A 85 -56.05 3.48 6.38
CA PRO A 85 -55.36 3.20 5.13
C PRO A 85 -54.08 4.03 5.07
N THR A 86 -52.95 3.33 4.94
CA THR A 86 -51.64 3.95 4.72
C THR A 86 -51.07 3.44 3.41
N ILE A 87 -50.51 4.36 2.62
CA ILE A 87 -49.78 4.00 1.41
C ILE A 87 -48.30 4.21 1.66
N ARG A 88 -47.50 3.18 1.38
CA ARG A 88 -46.06 3.29 1.27
C ARG A 88 -45.71 3.41 -0.20
N LEU A 89 -45.19 4.56 -0.59
CA LEU A 89 -44.76 4.78 -1.96
C LEU A 89 -43.29 5.14 -2.03
N TRP A 90 -42.63 4.50 -2.97
CA TRP A 90 -41.19 4.49 -3.15
C TRP A 90 -40.86 5.17 -4.47
N THR A 91 -39.72 5.86 -4.50
CA THR A 91 -39.12 6.34 -5.74
C THR A 91 -37.98 5.43 -6.10
N ALA A 92 -37.91 5.00 -7.36
CA ALA A 92 -36.78 4.24 -7.88
C ALA A 92 -36.16 4.92 -9.10
N ALA A 93 -34.83 5.03 -9.07
CA ALA A 93 -34.02 5.48 -10.21
C ALA A 93 -33.71 4.27 -11.11
N VAL A 94 -33.94 4.41 -12.41
CA VAL A 94 -33.73 3.35 -13.40
C VAL A 94 -32.24 3.12 -13.60
N LEU A 95 -31.82 1.86 -13.40
CA LEU A 95 -30.45 1.40 -13.62
C LEU A 95 -30.22 0.97 -15.07
N ARG A 96 -31.18 0.21 -15.62
CA ARG A 96 -31.12 -0.36 -16.96
C ARG A 96 -32.51 -0.76 -17.44
N GLN A 97 -32.74 -0.67 -18.74
CA GLN A 97 -33.92 -1.22 -19.42
C GLN A 97 -33.48 -2.24 -20.47
N LEU A 98 -34.28 -3.28 -20.66
CA LEU A 98 -34.10 -4.31 -21.69
C LEU A 98 -35.39 -4.42 -22.52
N PRO A 99 -35.35 -4.25 -23.85
CA PRO A 99 -34.19 -3.83 -24.66
C PRO A 99 -33.71 -2.40 -24.32
N GLU A 100 -32.45 -2.08 -24.63
CA GLU A 100 -31.85 -0.77 -24.29
C GLU A 100 -32.42 0.37 -25.13
N GLU A 101 -32.79 0.10 -26.38
CA GLU A 101 -33.39 1.07 -27.29
C GLU A 101 -34.71 0.52 -27.88
N PRO A 102 -35.71 1.39 -28.11
CA PRO A 102 -35.74 2.80 -27.74
C PRO A 102 -35.89 2.99 -26.22
N VAL A 103 -35.22 4.01 -25.66
CA VAL A 103 -35.43 4.41 -24.26
C VAL A 103 -36.85 4.95 -24.06
N GLN A 104 -37.65 4.29 -23.22
CA GLN A 104 -39.07 4.57 -23.02
C GLN A 104 -39.43 4.76 -21.53
N PRO A 105 -40.56 5.39 -21.21
CA PRO A 105 -41.08 5.43 -19.85
C PRO A 105 -41.27 4.03 -19.27
N VAL A 106 -41.04 3.87 -17.97
CA VAL A 106 -41.23 2.60 -17.27
C VAL A 106 -42.70 2.16 -17.38
N PRO A 107 -42.98 0.92 -17.83
CA PRO A 107 -44.35 0.44 -17.98
C PRO A 107 -45.05 0.27 -16.63
N PHE A 108 -46.37 0.32 -16.65
CA PHE A 108 -47.18 0.00 -15.47
C PHE A 108 -47.22 -1.51 -15.28
N GLY A 109 -46.49 -2.00 -14.28
CA GLY A 109 -46.35 -3.42 -14.03
C GLY A 109 -46.10 -3.77 -12.56
N PRO A 110 -46.16 -5.07 -12.24
CA PRO A 110 -45.78 -5.56 -10.92
C PRO A 110 -44.30 -5.32 -10.68
N VAL A 111 -43.97 -4.98 -9.44
CA VAL A 111 -42.60 -4.78 -8.96
C VAL A 111 -42.21 -5.99 -8.13
N THR A 112 -41.08 -6.62 -8.46
CA THR A 112 -40.48 -7.73 -7.70
C THR A 112 -39.11 -7.36 -7.16
N LEU A 113 -38.64 -8.05 -6.13
CA LEU A 113 -37.23 -7.96 -5.71
C LEU A 113 -36.32 -8.55 -6.80
N ALA A 114 -35.14 -7.96 -6.98
CA ALA A 114 -34.14 -8.48 -7.90
C ALA A 114 -33.51 -9.77 -7.36
N SER A 115 -33.35 -10.76 -8.24
CA SER A 115 -32.52 -11.94 -8.01
C SER A 115 -31.03 -11.66 -8.26
N ASP A 116 -30.14 -12.64 -7.98
CA ASP A 116 -28.71 -12.52 -8.32
C ASP A 116 -28.47 -12.26 -9.81
N ALA A 117 -29.26 -12.89 -10.68
CA ALA A 117 -29.18 -12.69 -12.12
C ALA A 117 -29.65 -11.28 -12.51
N ASP A 118 -30.71 -10.78 -11.86
CA ASP A 118 -31.20 -9.42 -12.08
C ASP A 118 -30.19 -8.37 -11.60
N VAL A 119 -29.53 -8.58 -10.45
CA VAL A 119 -28.48 -7.66 -9.97
C VAL A 119 -27.30 -7.63 -10.92
N ARG A 120 -26.87 -8.79 -11.47
CA ARG A 120 -25.83 -8.84 -12.50
C ARG A 120 -26.21 -8.03 -13.74
N LEU A 121 -27.41 -8.23 -14.27
CA LEU A 121 -27.89 -7.47 -15.44
C LEU A 121 -28.06 -5.98 -15.13
N ALA A 122 -28.61 -5.63 -13.98
CA ALA A 122 -28.85 -4.25 -13.56
C ALA A 122 -27.54 -3.46 -13.42
N LEU A 123 -26.47 -4.11 -12.94
CA LEU A 123 -25.14 -3.52 -12.75
C LEU A 123 -24.19 -3.78 -13.92
N ARG A 124 -24.70 -4.28 -15.06
CA ARG A 124 -23.92 -4.54 -16.29
C ARG A 124 -22.73 -5.47 -16.07
N MET A 125 -22.88 -6.45 -15.19
CA MET A 125 -21.82 -7.40 -14.83
C MET A 125 -21.79 -8.61 -15.74
N GLU A 126 -22.83 -8.87 -16.53
CA GLU A 126 -22.97 -10.11 -17.29
C GLU A 126 -21.86 -10.34 -18.32
N GLY A 127 -21.26 -9.27 -18.87
CA GLY A 127 -20.22 -9.37 -19.90
C GLY A 127 -18.82 -9.69 -19.39
N TYR A 128 -18.63 -9.77 -18.06
CA TYR A 128 -17.34 -10.12 -17.46
C TYR A 128 -17.44 -11.06 -16.26
N ALA A 129 -18.58 -11.10 -15.56
CA ALA A 129 -18.81 -12.03 -14.46
C ALA A 129 -19.08 -13.46 -14.96
N GLU A 130 -19.72 -13.61 -16.12
CA GLU A 130 -20.07 -14.88 -16.75
C GLU A 130 -19.84 -14.76 -18.28
N GLY A 131 -19.84 -15.87 -19.02
CA GLY A 131 -19.69 -15.89 -20.48
C GLY A 131 -18.38 -16.52 -20.98
N ASP A 132 -18.02 -16.24 -22.23
CA ASP A 132 -16.90 -16.88 -22.94
C ASP A 132 -15.51 -16.33 -22.50
N ASP A 133 -15.46 -15.12 -21.96
CA ASP A 133 -14.24 -14.49 -21.40
C ASP A 133 -14.49 -13.96 -19.97
N PRO A 134 -14.64 -14.86 -18.97
CA PRO A 134 -14.90 -14.47 -17.59
C PRO A 134 -13.66 -13.82 -16.98
N ARG A 135 -13.80 -12.57 -16.56
CA ARG A 135 -12.74 -11.73 -15.96
C ARG A 135 -13.24 -10.93 -14.76
N GLY A 136 -14.35 -11.37 -14.18
CA GLY A 136 -14.96 -10.75 -13.01
C GLY A 136 -14.18 -11.06 -11.73
N LEU A 137 -13.84 -10.01 -10.99
CA LEU A 137 -13.14 -10.09 -9.71
C LEU A 137 -14.11 -9.76 -8.58
N ALA A 138 -14.37 -10.69 -7.68
CA ALA A 138 -15.33 -10.53 -6.61
C ALA A 138 -14.95 -9.37 -5.68
N LEU A 139 -15.92 -8.48 -5.42
CA LEU A 139 -15.77 -7.29 -4.59
C LEU A 139 -16.47 -7.42 -3.24
N GLY A 140 -17.59 -8.15 -3.20
CA GLY A 140 -18.45 -8.26 -2.03
C GLY A 140 -19.88 -8.56 -2.41
N LEU A 141 -20.78 -8.52 -1.44
CA LEU A 141 -22.20 -8.71 -1.63
C LEU A 141 -22.91 -7.37 -1.63
N TYR A 142 -23.76 -7.15 -2.62
CA TYR A 142 -24.79 -6.12 -2.55
C TYR A 142 -25.77 -6.49 -1.44
N ALA A 143 -25.79 -5.70 -0.37
CA ALA A 143 -26.59 -5.95 0.83
C ALA A 143 -27.68 -4.89 0.98
N ALA A 144 -28.78 -5.06 0.23
CA ALA A 144 -29.97 -4.24 0.33
C ALA A 144 -31.23 -5.09 0.13
N GLY A 145 -32.33 -4.72 0.80
CA GLY A 145 -33.62 -5.43 0.67
C GLY A 145 -33.62 -6.89 1.17
N GLY A 146 -32.68 -7.25 2.06
CA GLY A 146 -32.54 -8.62 2.57
C GLY A 146 -31.86 -9.61 1.61
N THR A 147 -31.54 -9.20 0.39
CA THR A 147 -30.76 -9.98 -0.58
C THR A 147 -29.26 -9.73 -0.44
N GLY A 148 -28.46 -10.80 -0.51
CA GLY A 148 -26.99 -10.77 -0.54
C GLY A 148 -26.50 -11.29 -1.89
N SER A 149 -26.45 -10.41 -2.88
CA SER A 149 -26.09 -10.77 -4.27
C SER A 149 -24.61 -10.46 -4.55
N PRO A 150 -23.83 -11.40 -5.10
CA PRO A 150 -22.42 -11.14 -5.39
C PRO A 150 -22.24 -10.02 -6.42
N VAL A 151 -21.18 -9.23 -6.21
CA VAL A 151 -20.78 -8.13 -7.08
C VAL A 151 -19.34 -8.37 -7.53
N TRP A 152 -19.09 -8.17 -8.81
CA TRP A 152 -17.78 -8.31 -9.42
C TRP A 152 -17.33 -6.98 -10.03
N LEU A 153 -16.03 -6.78 -10.10
CA LEU A 153 -15.37 -5.74 -10.88
C LEU A 153 -14.79 -6.35 -12.15
N ASP A 154 -14.73 -5.57 -13.23
CA ASP A 154 -14.04 -5.99 -14.44
C ASP A 154 -12.52 -5.86 -14.26
N ALA A 155 -11.78 -6.96 -14.42
CA ALA A 155 -10.32 -6.98 -14.30
C ALA A 155 -9.64 -5.94 -15.22
N ASP A 156 -10.18 -5.71 -16.41
CA ASP A 156 -9.57 -4.79 -17.39
C ASP A 156 -9.69 -3.32 -16.98
N PHE A 157 -10.68 -3.00 -16.15
CA PHE A 157 -10.88 -1.67 -15.60
C PHE A 157 -10.21 -1.49 -14.23
N LEU A 158 -9.98 -2.59 -13.49
CA LEU A 158 -9.29 -2.54 -12.21
C LEU A 158 -7.76 -2.56 -12.38
N LEU A 159 -7.24 -3.44 -13.23
CA LEU A 159 -5.81 -3.68 -13.45
C LEU A 159 -5.30 -3.11 -14.78
N GLY A 160 -6.20 -2.77 -15.70
CA GLY A 160 -5.87 -2.33 -17.05
C GLY A 160 -6.05 -3.42 -18.10
N PRO A 161 -6.06 -3.06 -19.40
CA PRO A 161 -5.60 -1.78 -19.94
C PRO A 161 -6.68 -0.69 -20.09
N GLU A 162 -7.97 -1.01 -19.94
CA GLU A 162 -9.09 -0.11 -20.25
C GLU A 162 -9.13 1.11 -19.32
N ALA A 163 -8.90 0.87 -18.03
CA ALA A 163 -8.63 1.91 -17.06
C ALA A 163 -7.43 1.47 -16.23
N ALA A 164 -7.35 1.91 -14.98
CA ALA A 164 -6.61 1.27 -13.92
C ALA A 164 -6.84 2.10 -12.66
N HIS A 165 -6.22 1.57 -11.62
CA HIS A 165 -6.02 2.11 -10.31
C HIS A 165 -7.27 2.09 -9.45
N LEU A 166 -7.00 1.73 -8.21
CA LEU A 166 -7.95 1.65 -7.14
C LEU A 166 -7.58 2.70 -6.12
N ASN A 167 -8.52 3.55 -5.76
CA ASN A 167 -8.34 4.52 -4.70
C ASN A 167 -9.36 4.29 -3.57
N ILE A 168 -8.90 4.18 -2.33
CA ILE A 168 -9.74 4.01 -1.14
C ILE A 168 -9.62 5.23 -0.22
N THR A 169 -10.76 5.84 0.12
CA THR A 169 -10.82 6.94 1.09
C THR A 169 -11.72 6.57 2.27
N GLY A 170 -11.40 7.05 3.47
CA GLY A 170 -12.21 6.81 4.67
C GLY A 170 -11.46 7.10 5.97
N VAL A 171 -12.20 7.49 7.01
CA VAL A 171 -11.64 7.81 8.32
C VAL A 171 -10.88 6.61 8.93
N SER A 172 -9.90 6.89 9.77
CA SER A 172 -9.10 5.87 10.45
C SER A 172 -9.90 5.10 11.51
N GLY A 173 -9.38 3.96 11.96
CA GLY A 173 -9.91 3.23 13.13
C GLY A 173 -10.99 2.18 12.86
N LEU A 174 -11.60 2.13 11.68
CA LEU A 174 -12.57 1.07 11.32
C LEU A 174 -11.92 -0.15 10.64
N ALA A 175 -10.60 -0.13 10.46
CA ALA A 175 -9.82 -1.16 9.78
C ALA A 175 -10.33 -1.48 8.36
N THR A 176 -11.01 -0.54 7.70
CA THR A 176 -11.70 -0.82 6.43
C THR A 176 -10.75 -0.79 5.23
N LYS A 177 -9.74 0.08 5.22
CA LYS A 177 -8.87 0.31 4.05
C LYS A 177 -7.94 -0.85 3.76
N THR A 178 -7.06 -1.17 4.70
CA THR A 178 -6.14 -2.31 4.60
C THR A 178 -6.89 -3.63 4.42
N SER A 179 -8.02 -3.81 5.14
CA SER A 179 -8.87 -4.99 4.97
C SER A 179 -9.47 -5.08 3.57
N ALA A 180 -9.96 -3.98 3.01
CA ALA A 180 -10.51 -3.97 1.65
C ALA A 180 -9.44 -4.28 0.61
N VAL A 181 -8.25 -3.68 0.72
CA VAL A 181 -7.12 -3.94 -0.20
C VAL A 181 -6.69 -5.40 -0.14
N THR A 182 -6.46 -5.93 1.06
CA THR A 182 -6.02 -7.32 1.23
C THR A 182 -7.08 -8.32 0.77
N PHE A 183 -8.36 -8.03 0.99
CA PHE A 183 -9.45 -8.82 0.41
C PHE A 183 -9.46 -8.74 -1.13
N MET A 184 -9.33 -7.55 -1.71
CA MET A 184 -9.28 -7.38 -3.17
C MET A 184 -8.09 -8.09 -3.81
N LEU A 185 -6.90 -8.03 -3.19
CA LEU A 185 -5.73 -8.78 -3.63
C LEU A 185 -5.98 -10.30 -3.59
N SER A 186 -6.62 -10.80 -2.53
CA SER A 186 -7.01 -12.22 -2.43
C SER A 186 -7.98 -12.63 -3.53
N SER A 187 -8.97 -11.77 -3.84
CA SER A 187 -9.91 -11.97 -4.93
C SER A 187 -9.21 -12.00 -6.29
N ILE A 188 -8.32 -11.04 -6.56
CA ILE A 188 -7.49 -10.98 -7.77
C ILE A 188 -6.68 -12.25 -7.94
N PHE A 189 -5.94 -12.68 -6.91
CA PHE A 189 -5.07 -13.85 -7.02
C PHE A 189 -5.84 -15.16 -7.24
N GLN A 190 -7.08 -15.25 -6.74
CA GLN A 190 -7.91 -16.44 -6.94
C GLN A 190 -8.65 -16.44 -8.29
N GLN A 191 -9.07 -15.28 -8.79
CA GLN A 191 -10.03 -15.20 -9.90
C GLN A 191 -9.46 -14.60 -11.20
N LEU A 192 -8.28 -13.97 -11.18
CA LEU A 192 -7.67 -13.44 -12.41
C LEU A 192 -7.36 -14.59 -13.39
N PRO A 193 -7.98 -14.62 -14.58
CA PRO A 193 -7.78 -15.71 -15.51
C PRO A 193 -6.35 -15.67 -16.10
N PRO A 194 -5.72 -16.84 -16.35
CA PRO A 194 -4.38 -16.89 -16.93
C PRO A 194 -4.24 -16.19 -18.29
N SER A 195 -5.34 -16.06 -19.05
CA SER A 195 -5.38 -15.32 -20.32
C SER A 195 -5.07 -13.82 -20.17
N ARG A 196 -5.20 -13.26 -18.95
CA ARG A 196 -4.89 -11.87 -18.62
C ARG A 196 -3.47 -11.70 -18.05
N GLY A 197 -2.68 -12.77 -18.05
CA GLY A 197 -1.29 -12.77 -17.63
C GLY A 197 -1.10 -13.05 -16.14
N SER A 198 0.11 -12.78 -15.69
CA SER A 198 0.55 -12.98 -14.31
C SER A 198 0.55 -11.66 -13.53
N VAL A 199 0.26 -11.74 -12.23
CA VAL A 199 0.15 -10.57 -11.36
C VAL A 199 0.86 -10.79 -10.03
N ALA A 200 1.60 -9.79 -9.56
CA ALA A 200 2.13 -9.76 -8.20
C ALA A 200 1.77 -8.44 -7.50
N ALA A 201 1.97 -8.39 -6.18
CA ALA A 201 1.75 -7.18 -5.40
C ALA A 201 2.99 -6.77 -4.59
N ILE A 202 3.31 -5.48 -4.60
CA ILE A 202 4.23 -4.84 -3.67
C ILE A 202 3.44 -3.91 -2.76
N CYS A 203 3.58 -4.10 -1.46
CA CYS A 203 2.83 -3.38 -0.43
C CYS A 203 3.80 -2.60 0.46
N PHE A 204 3.72 -1.27 0.46
CA PHE A 204 4.53 -0.44 1.35
C PHE A 204 3.90 -0.35 2.73
N ASN A 205 4.56 -0.91 3.75
CA ASN A 205 4.17 -0.74 5.14
C ASN A 205 4.89 0.47 5.73
N VAL A 206 4.15 1.56 5.93
CA VAL A 206 4.71 2.86 6.32
C VAL A 206 4.46 3.21 7.78
N LYS A 207 3.64 2.42 8.46
CA LYS A 207 3.22 2.67 9.84
C LYS A 207 2.77 1.39 10.54
N GLY A 208 3.31 1.16 11.73
CA GLY A 208 2.88 0.05 12.59
C GLY A 208 3.03 -1.33 11.92
N PRO A 209 2.25 -2.33 12.36
CA PRO A 209 2.37 -3.72 11.92
C PRO A 209 1.36 -4.15 10.84
N ASP A 210 0.63 -3.22 10.21
CA ASP A 210 -0.63 -3.53 9.52
C ASP A 210 -0.50 -4.52 8.35
N LEU A 211 0.66 -4.57 7.68
CA LEU A 211 0.93 -5.47 6.56
C LEU A 211 1.95 -6.57 6.92
N CYS A 212 2.33 -6.68 8.18
CA CYS A 212 3.42 -7.57 8.60
C CYS A 212 3.01 -9.03 8.74
N PHE A 213 1.71 -9.39 8.69
CA PHE A 213 1.21 -10.73 9.03
C PHE A 213 0.22 -11.29 8.01
N LEU A 214 0.32 -10.86 6.74
CA LEU A 214 -0.66 -11.21 5.71
C LEU A 214 -0.64 -12.69 5.28
N ASP A 215 0.42 -13.42 5.65
CA ASP A 215 0.59 -14.86 5.49
C ASP A 215 0.03 -15.70 6.65
N GLN A 216 -0.40 -15.05 7.74
CA GLN A 216 -0.88 -15.74 8.93
C GLN A 216 -2.42 -15.79 8.95
N PRO A 217 -3.04 -16.95 9.19
CA PRO A 217 -4.49 -17.10 9.11
C PRO A 217 -5.20 -16.36 10.27
N ALA A 218 -6.27 -15.65 9.93
CA ALA A 218 -7.18 -15.05 10.90
C ALA A 218 -8.31 -16.02 11.32
N PRO A 219 -8.78 -15.93 12.58
CA PRO A 219 -10.00 -16.62 12.99
C PRO A 219 -11.22 -15.97 12.34
N LEU A 220 -11.93 -16.73 11.50
CA LEU A 220 -13.16 -16.30 10.83
C LEU A 220 -14.37 -16.99 11.45
N GLY A 221 -15.44 -16.23 11.70
CA GLY A 221 -16.71 -16.79 12.16
C GLY A 221 -17.54 -17.39 11.01
N GLU A 222 -18.60 -18.13 11.33
CA GLU A 222 -19.47 -18.74 10.31
C GLU A 222 -20.07 -17.69 9.35
N GLY A 223 -20.42 -16.50 9.87
CA GLY A 223 -20.91 -15.39 9.06
C GLY A 223 -19.89 -14.89 8.04
N ASP A 224 -18.61 -14.80 8.41
CA ASP A 224 -17.54 -14.43 7.48
C ASP A 224 -17.37 -15.52 6.42
N LEU A 225 -17.32 -16.79 6.84
CA LEU A 225 -17.18 -17.94 5.95
C LEU A 225 -18.36 -18.08 4.98
N ALA A 226 -19.57 -17.68 5.38
CA ALA A 226 -20.72 -17.64 4.50
C ALA A 226 -20.56 -16.58 3.39
N LEU A 227 -20.01 -15.41 3.71
CA LEU A 227 -19.70 -14.37 2.72
C LEU A 227 -18.64 -14.87 1.71
N TRP A 228 -17.54 -15.48 2.18
CA TRP A 228 -16.51 -16.07 1.31
C TRP A 228 -17.11 -17.13 0.36
N ARG A 229 -17.89 -18.07 0.88
CA ARG A 229 -18.58 -19.09 0.07
C ARG A 229 -19.52 -18.49 -0.96
N ARG A 230 -20.26 -17.44 -0.58
CA ARG A 230 -21.20 -16.75 -1.48
C ARG A 230 -20.51 -16.06 -2.64
N LEU A 231 -19.26 -15.63 -2.44
CA LEU A 231 -18.41 -15.00 -3.47
C LEU A 231 -17.64 -16.02 -4.33
N GLY A 232 -17.72 -17.32 -4.00
CA GLY A 232 -16.96 -18.36 -4.67
C GLY A 232 -15.46 -18.27 -4.39
N LEU A 233 -15.06 -17.73 -3.23
CA LEU A 233 -13.66 -17.56 -2.82
C LEU A 233 -13.33 -18.45 -1.63
N THR A 234 -12.06 -18.87 -1.55
CA THR A 234 -11.53 -19.63 -0.40
C THR A 234 -10.85 -18.66 0.57
N PRO A 235 -11.18 -18.70 1.87
CA PRO A 235 -10.56 -17.84 2.87
C PRO A 235 -9.17 -18.35 3.26
N THR A 236 -8.15 -18.01 2.48
CA THR A 236 -6.74 -18.35 2.76
C THR A 236 -5.88 -17.09 2.89
N PRO A 237 -4.90 -17.06 3.82
CA PRO A 237 -3.90 -16.00 3.84
C PRO A 237 -2.95 -16.10 2.63
N PHE A 238 -2.08 -15.11 2.43
CA PHE A 238 -1.12 -15.13 1.33
C PHE A 238 0.02 -16.11 1.62
N THR A 239 -0.05 -17.28 0.99
CA THR A 239 0.94 -18.35 1.19
C THR A 239 2.29 -18.04 0.58
N ASP A 240 2.33 -17.22 -0.47
CA ASP A 240 3.57 -16.72 -1.07
C ASP A 240 3.77 -15.24 -0.71
N MET A 241 4.39 -14.99 0.43
CA MET A 241 4.67 -13.65 0.94
C MET A 241 6.11 -13.56 1.44
N THR A 242 6.79 -12.49 1.06
CA THR A 242 8.11 -12.11 1.59
C THR A 242 8.08 -10.67 2.10
N LEU A 243 8.63 -10.44 3.28
CA LEU A 243 8.76 -9.11 3.88
C LEU A 243 10.22 -8.65 3.78
N TYR A 244 10.43 -7.46 3.24
CA TYR A 244 11.72 -6.79 3.16
C TYR A 244 11.76 -5.65 4.16
N ALA A 245 12.75 -5.63 5.04
CA ALA A 245 12.92 -4.57 6.04
C ALA A 245 14.38 -4.11 6.11
N PRO A 246 14.64 -2.80 6.24
CA PRO A 246 15.98 -2.30 6.54
C PRO A 246 16.51 -2.81 7.87
N TYR A 247 17.82 -2.72 8.10
CA TYR A 247 18.37 -2.87 9.45
C TYR A 247 18.03 -1.66 10.32
N LYS A 248 18.19 -1.85 11.63
CA LYS A 248 18.36 -0.78 12.60
C LYS A 248 19.76 -0.16 12.43
N PRO A 249 20.04 0.98 13.09
CA PRO A 249 21.38 1.60 13.03
C PRO A 249 22.54 0.70 13.47
N ASP A 250 22.27 -0.40 14.18
CA ASP A 250 23.27 -1.42 14.54
C ASP A 250 23.74 -2.28 13.35
N GLY A 251 23.00 -2.27 12.23
CA GLY A 251 23.33 -3.01 11.01
C GLY A 251 23.14 -4.53 11.10
N VAL A 252 22.50 -5.04 12.17
CA VAL A 252 22.31 -6.49 12.39
C VAL A 252 20.89 -6.88 12.78
N ASN A 253 20.17 -6.03 13.51
CA ASN A 253 18.77 -6.26 13.85
C ASN A 253 17.87 -5.63 12.80
N LEU A 254 16.89 -6.37 12.28
CA LEU A 254 15.95 -5.85 11.29
C LEU A 254 14.99 -4.86 11.94
N ASN A 255 14.70 -3.77 11.23
CA ASN A 255 13.81 -2.70 11.67
C ASN A 255 12.36 -3.01 11.29
N THR A 256 11.84 -4.11 11.84
CA THR A 256 10.47 -4.56 11.64
C THR A 256 9.87 -5.09 12.93
N LEU A 257 8.55 -4.99 13.07
CA LEU A 257 7.82 -5.61 14.17
C LEU A 257 7.60 -7.12 13.94
N ARG A 258 7.91 -7.65 12.75
CA ARG A 258 7.87 -9.09 12.43
C ARG A 258 9.16 -9.80 12.83
N SER A 259 9.60 -9.63 14.08
CA SER A 259 10.88 -10.18 14.58
C SER A 259 10.74 -11.51 15.33
N HIS A 260 9.52 -12.01 15.54
CA HIS A 260 9.28 -13.25 16.26
C HIS A 260 9.89 -14.46 15.52
N PRO A 261 10.66 -15.35 16.18
CA PRO A 261 11.42 -16.43 15.53
C PRO A 261 10.62 -17.29 14.54
N ALA A 262 9.36 -17.59 14.87
CA ALA A 262 8.46 -18.39 14.03
C ALA A 262 8.09 -17.75 12.67
N LEU A 263 8.43 -16.49 12.44
CA LEU A 263 8.04 -15.73 11.24
C LEU A 263 9.23 -15.18 10.44
N THR A 264 10.45 -15.38 10.93
CA THR A 264 11.68 -14.76 10.41
C THR A 264 12.24 -15.43 9.15
N ASP A 265 11.71 -16.59 8.77
CA ASP A 265 12.03 -17.33 7.54
C ASP A 265 11.59 -16.58 6.27
N ARG A 266 10.61 -15.68 6.40
CA ARG A 266 10.06 -14.88 5.30
C ARG A 266 10.45 -13.41 5.39
N VAL A 267 11.47 -13.09 6.18
CA VAL A 267 11.96 -11.72 6.34
C VAL A 267 13.36 -11.61 5.79
N GLU A 268 13.51 -10.80 4.75
CA GLU A 268 14.77 -10.52 4.08
C GLU A 268 15.21 -9.08 4.38
N PRO A 269 16.52 -8.82 4.48
CA PRO A 269 17.01 -7.46 4.65
C PRO A 269 16.82 -6.62 3.38
N LEU A 270 16.48 -5.34 3.55
CA LEU A 270 16.53 -4.33 2.49
C LEU A 270 17.71 -3.39 2.76
N VAL A 271 18.79 -3.56 2.02
CA VAL A 271 20.04 -2.84 2.24
C VAL A 271 20.67 -2.46 0.92
N TRP A 272 21.16 -1.23 0.81
CA TRP A 272 21.70 -0.65 -0.40
C TRP A 272 23.11 -0.11 -0.17
N GLY A 273 23.99 -0.33 -1.14
CA GLY A 273 25.33 0.24 -1.15
C GLY A 273 25.34 1.62 -1.81
N LEU A 274 26.54 2.19 -1.97
CA LEU A 274 26.70 3.52 -2.57
C LEU A 274 26.13 3.59 -3.99
N ARG A 275 26.34 2.54 -4.79
CA ARG A 275 25.87 2.47 -6.18
C ARG A 275 24.35 2.62 -6.26
N GLU A 276 23.65 1.83 -5.46
CA GLU A 276 22.19 1.81 -5.46
C GLU A 276 21.57 3.14 -5.03
N ILE A 277 22.28 3.90 -4.18
CA ILE A 277 21.82 5.20 -3.71
C ILE A 277 22.15 6.31 -4.71
N LEU A 278 23.32 6.26 -5.36
CA LEU A 278 23.73 7.28 -6.33
C LEU A 278 22.80 7.35 -7.54
N ASP A 279 22.34 6.20 -8.05
CA ASP A 279 21.38 6.14 -9.17
C ASP A 279 20.07 6.89 -8.88
N TYR A 280 19.75 7.11 -7.60
CA TYR A 280 18.56 7.80 -7.13
C TYR A 280 18.87 8.99 -6.23
N ALA A 281 20.12 9.48 -6.20
CA ALA A 281 20.51 10.58 -5.33
C ALA A 281 19.72 11.85 -5.67
N GLU A 282 19.40 12.09 -6.93
CA GLU A 282 18.57 13.22 -7.38
C GLU A 282 17.15 13.24 -6.77
N VAL A 283 16.64 12.08 -6.32
CA VAL A 283 15.34 11.98 -5.63
C VAL A 283 15.41 12.59 -4.24
N VAL A 284 16.52 12.31 -3.54
CA VAL A 284 16.74 12.70 -2.14
C VAL A 284 17.22 14.14 -2.04
N LEU A 285 17.75 14.66 -3.14
CA LEU A 285 18.24 16.02 -3.25
C LEU A 285 17.10 16.92 -3.79
N ASN A 286 16.67 17.90 -3.00
CA ASN A 286 15.63 18.85 -3.42
C ASN A 286 16.00 19.57 -4.73
N ARG A 287 15.00 20.06 -5.48
CA ARG A 287 15.20 20.83 -6.73
C ARG A 287 16.08 22.08 -6.55
N ASP A 288 16.05 22.70 -5.37
CA ASP A 288 16.93 23.84 -5.03
C ASP A 288 18.38 23.39 -4.77
N ASP A 289 18.58 22.09 -4.54
CA ASP A 289 19.85 21.48 -4.21
C ASP A 289 20.57 20.86 -5.42
N VAL A 290 19.84 20.30 -6.39
CA VAL A 290 20.40 19.77 -7.65
C VAL A 290 20.24 20.78 -8.78
N ASP A 291 21.16 21.74 -8.84
CA ASP A 291 21.34 22.50 -10.07
C ASP A 291 22.01 21.61 -11.13
N ALA A 292 22.00 22.05 -12.39
CA ALA A 292 22.63 21.31 -13.49
C ALA A 292 24.11 20.97 -13.23
N LYS A 293 24.78 21.74 -12.36
CA LYS A 293 26.19 21.51 -11.98
C LYS A 293 26.34 20.37 -10.98
N ALA A 294 25.43 20.26 -9.99
CA ALA A 294 25.39 19.15 -9.05
C ALA A 294 24.99 17.85 -9.76
N GLY A 295 24.00 17.89 -10.66
CA GLY A 295 23.64 16.75 -11.51
C GLY A 295 24.83 16.23 -12.32
N ALA A 296 25.53 17.12 -13.03
CA ALA A 296 26.74 16.74 -13.78
C ALA A 296 27.85 16.12 -12.92
N LEU A 297 27.96 16.50 -11.63
CA LEU A 297 28.90 15.88 -10.70
C LEU A 297 28.43 14.48 -10.27
N LEU A 298 27.13 14.29 -10.01
CA LEU A 298 26.56 12.98 -9.67
C LEU A 298 26.72 12.01 -10.84
N ASP A 299 26.45 12.46 -12.07
CA ASP A 299 26.67 11.69 -13.30
C ASP A 299 28.15 11.28 -13.42
N PHE A 300 29.07 12.23 -13.24
CA PHE A 300 30.49 11.94 -13.25
C PHE A 300 30.89 10.88 -12.21
N LEU A 301 30.37 10.99 -10.98
CA LEU A 301 30.63 10.01 -9.91
C LEU A 301 30.10 8.63 -10.30
N GLY A 302 28.85 8.54 -10.78
CA GLY A 302 28.21 7.29 -11.18
C GLY A 302 28.84 6.63 -12.41
N GLU A 303 29.29 7.41 -13.39
CA GLU A 303 29.83 6.91 -14.66
C GLU A 303 31.34 6.66 -14.67
N ARG A 304 32.11 7.32 -13.80
CA ARG A 304 33.58 7.27 -13.85
C ARG A 304 34.24 6.82 -12.56
N VAL A 305 33.61 7.04 -11.40
CA VAL A 305 34.27 6.87 -10.10
C VAL A 305 33.74 5.64 -9.36
N VAL A 306 32.43 5.57 -9.11
CA VAL A 306 31.85 4.53 -8.27
C VAL A 306 31.85 3.18 -8.97
N GLY A 307 32.30 2.15 -8.23
CA GLY A 307 32.44 0.78 -8.73
C GLY A 307 33.49 0.61 -9.82
N ARG A 308 34.40 1.59 -9.99
CA ARG A 308 35.46 1.57 -11.01
C ARG A 308 36.81 1.96 -10.39
N HIS A 309 37.89 1.55 -11.04
CA HIS A 309 39.23 2.05 -10.72
C HIS A 309 39.39 3.42 -11.37
N PHE A 310 39.48 4.47 -10.56
CA PHE A 310 39.59 5.83 -11.04
C PHE A 310 41.00 6.38 -10.78
N GLU A 311 41.71 6.68 -11.86
CA GLU A 311 43.05 7.28 -11.79
C GLU A 311 42.94 8.82 -11.75
N ALA A 312 43.49 9.41 -10.71
CA ALA A 312 43.70 10.85 -10.60
C ALA A 312 45.08 11.11 -9.97
N PRO A 313 46.16 11.02 -10.77
CA PRO A 313 47.53 11.26 -10.30
C PRO A 313 47.72 12.63 -9.65
N GLU A 314 46.87 13.60 -10.01
CA GLU A 314 46.84 14.91 -9.39
C GLU A 314 46.38 14.89 -7.92
N LEU A 315 45.64 13.87 -7.49
CA LEU A 315 45.11 13.73 -6.13
C LEU A 315 45.96 12.76 -5.28
N ARG A 316 46.35 11.61 -5.84
CA ARG A 316 47.22 10.62 -5.18
C ARG A 316 47.83 9.65 -6.21
N ASP A 317 48.92 8.97 -5.85
CA ASP A 317 49.63 8.03 -6.73
C ASP A 317 48.84 6.73 -7.03
N ALA A 318 48.04 6.27 -6.07
CA ALA A 318 47.26 5.04 -6.21
C ALA A 318 45.85 5.29 -6.78
N PRO A 319 45.30 4.41 -7.62
CA PRO A 319 43.93 4.56 -8.12
C PRO A 319 42.92 4.56 -6.97
N PHE A 320 41.82 5.30 -7.13
CA PHE A 320 40.65 5.22 -6.26
C PHE A 320 39.79 4.01 -6.63
N ALA A 321 39.36 3.26 -5.62
CA ALA A 321 38.34 2.23 -5.73
C ALA A 321 37.20 2.64 -4.79
N VAL A 322 36.18 3.30 -5.33
CA VAL A 322 35.09 3.86 -4.53
C VAL A 322 33.91 2.91 -4.54
N GLU A 323 33.75 2.15 -3.44
CA GLU A 323 32.70 1.14 -3.29
C GLU A 323 31.70 1.47 -2.17
N SER A 324 32.10 2.30 -1.20
CA SER A 324 31.31 2.71 -0.03
C SER A 324 31.23 4.23 0.13
N PHE A 325 30.35 4.73 1.02
CA PHE A 325 30.31 6.16 1.32
C PHE A 325 31.58 6.62 2.04
N ALA A 326 32.22 5.74 2.80
CA ALA A 326 33.53 6.01 3.40
C ALA A 326 34.61 6.27 2.32
N ASP A 327 34.69 5.41 1.29
CA ASP A 327 35.64 5.60 0.18
C ASP A 327 35.32 6.87 -0.62
N LEU A 328 34.03 7.19 -0.78
CA LEU A 328 33.60 8.41 -1.46
C LEU A 328 33.96 9.66 -0.64
N ASP A 329 33.87 9.60 0.69
CA ASP A 329 34.31 10.70 1.55
C ASP A 329 35.83 10.91 1.46
N GLU A 330 36.61 9.82 1.42
CA GLU A 330 38.06 9.87 1.18
C GLU A 330 38.38 10.52 -0.17
N PHE A 331 37.65 10.13 -1.23
CA PHE A 331 37.78 10.72 -2.55
C PHE A 331 37.52 12.24 -2.53
N PHE A 332 36.46 12.69 -1.86
CA PHE A 332 36.20 14.12 -1.72
C PHE A 332 37.26 14.85 -0.90
N ARG A 333 37.78 14.25 0.17
CA ARG A 333 38.87 14.83 0.96
C ARG A 333 40.12 15.04 0.11
N ALA A 334 40.51 14.05 -0.68
CA ALA A 334 41.65 14.17 -1.57
C ALA A 334 41.49 15.34 -2.57
N ILE A 335 40.27 15.57 -3.09
CA ILE A 335 39.97 16.73 -3.93
C ILE A 335 40.15 18.05 -3.16
N PHE A 336 39.67 18.13 -1.91
CA PHE A 336 39.82 19.36 -1.12
C PHE A 336 41.27 19.65 -0.75
N ASP A 337 42.01 18.64 -0.32
CA ASP A 337 43.44 18.76 0.02
C ASP A 337 44.22 19.25 -1.20
N TYR A 338 43.91 18.73 -2.38
CA TYR A 338 44.48 19.20 -3.65
C TYR A 338 44.18 20.67 -3.94
N LEU A 339 42.93 21.10 -3.79
CA LEU A 339 42.51 22.48 -4.04
C LEU A 339 43.11 23.47 -3.01
N GLU A 340 43.32 23.03 -1.77
CA GLU A 340 43.94 23.84 -0.71
C GLU A 340 45.46 23.98 -0.92
N THR A 341 46.12 22.94 -1.43
CA THR A 341 47.57 22.92 -1.68
C THR A 341 47.97 23.72 -2.92
N ARG A 342 47.09 23.78 -3.94
CA ARG A 342 47.32 24.58 -5.14
C ARG A 342 47.07 26.06 -4.84
N ALA A 343 48.10 26.89 -5.02
CA ALA A 343 48.16 28.32 -4.66
C ALA A 343 46.79 29.04 -4.57
N ARG A 344 46.52 29.64 -3.39
CA ARG A 344 45.36 30.49 -3.01
C ARG A 344 44.51 30.95 -4.21
N GLY A 345 43.42 30.23 -4.49
CA GLY A 345 42.40 30.65 -5.47
C GLY A 345 41.89 29.58 -6.44
N ALA A 346 42.37 28.33 -6.36
CA ALA A 346 41.79 27.23 -7.14
C ALA A 346 40.42 26.83 -6.56
N GLU A 347 39.35 27.43 -7.07
CA GLU A 347 37.97 27.12 -6.66
C GLU A 347 37.32 26.02 -7.51
N VAL A 348 38.03 25.48 -8.50
CA VAL A 348 37.50 24.50 -9.46
C VAL A 348 38.42 23.29 -9.55
N TRP A 349 37.86 22.11 -9.33
CA TRP A 349 38.50 20.83 -9.65
C TRP A 349 37.92 20.31 -10.97
N ARG A 350 38.77 20.24 -12.01
CA ARG A 350 38.37 19.97 -13.40
C ARG A 350 37.27 20.93 -13.88
N THR A 351 36.02 20.49 -13.92
CA THR A 351 34.83 21.26 -14.33
C THR A 351 33.91 21.61 -13.17
N HIS A 352 34.19 21.13 -11.96
CA HIS A 352 33.30 21.24 -10.82
C HIS A 352 33.84 22.23 -9.79
N HIS A 353 33.01 23.22 -9.44
CA HIS A 353 33.33 24.21 -8.42
C HIS A 353 33.35 23.57 -7.02
N VAL A 354 34.28 23.99 -6.16
CA VAL A 354 34.47 23.46 -4.80
C VAL A 354 33.18 23.54 -3.97
N ALA A 355 32.39 24.60 -4.14
CA ALA A 355 31.09 24.75 -3.48
C ALA A 355 30.08 23.67 -3.93
N THR A 356 30.07 23.30 -5.22
CA THR A 356 29.21 22.22 -5.74
C THR A 356 29.65 20.87 -5.17
N ILE A 357 30.96 20.61 -5.11
CA ILE A 357 31.52 19.37 -4.54
C ILE A 357 31.18 19.27 -3.04
N ARG A 358 31.36 20.35 -2.26
CA ARG A 358 30.97 20.40 -0.84
C ARG A 358 29.47 20.18 -0.66
N LYS A 359 28.63 20.78 -1.51
CA LYS A 359 27.18 20.60 -1.49
C LYS A 359 26.80 19.14 -1.71
N VAL A 360 27.31 18.49 -2.75
CA VAL A 360 27.05 17.08 -3.05
C VAL A 360 27.55 16.16 -1.92
N ARG A 361 28.79 16.36 -1.44
CA ARG A 361 29.34 15.60 -0.31
C ARG A 361 28.45 15.69 0.93
N ASN A 362 28.10 16.91 1.35
CA ASN A 362 27.28 17.13 2.54
C ASN A 362 25.92 16.44 2.41
N ARG A 363 25.34 16.43 1.22
CA ARG A 363 24.03 15.82 1.00
C ARG A 363 24.12 14.29 0.97
N LEU A 364 25.07 13.70 0.25
CA LEU A 364 25.27 12.25 0.25
C LEU A 364 25.61 11.73 1.66
N GLY A 365 26.41 12.46 2.43
CA GLY A 365 26.64 12.19 3.85
C GLY A 365 25.36 12.26 4.70
N ASN A 366 24.49 13.24 4.42
CA ASN A 366 23.17 13.32 5.08
C ASN A 366 22.26 12.14 4.71
N VAL A 367 22.31 11.63 3.47
CA VAL A 367 21.53 10.45 3.07
C VAL A 367 22.00 9.23 3.85
N ALA A 368 23.30 9.01 3.94
CA ALA A 368 23.88 7.89 4.70
C ALA A 368 23.52 7.96 6.19
N THR A 369 23.55 9.16 6.79
CA THR A 369 23.20 9.34 8.22
C THR A 369 21.69 9.24 8.50
N ARG A 370 20.83 9.71 7.60
CA ARG A 370 19.38 9.64 7.80
C ARG A 370 18.76 8.30 7.40
N SER A 371 19.48 7.52 6.59
CA SER A 371 19.05 6.22 6.08
C SER A 371 19.84 5.07 6.71
N HIS A 372 20.31 5.24 7.95
CA HIS A 372 21.03 4.19 8.69
C HIS A 372 20.24 2.87 8.69
N GLY A 373 20.94 1.78 8.39
CA GLY A 373 20.38 0.44 8.30
C GLY A 373 19.72 0.11 6.96
N LEU A 374 19.27 1.10 6.19
CA LEU A 374 18.96 0.95 4.76
C LEU A 374 20.23 1.08 3.93
N VAL A 375 21.09 2.04 4.27
CA VAL A 375 22.36 2.28 3.57
C VAL A 375 23.49 1.63 4.34
N THR A 376 24.36 0.89 3.63
CA THR A 376 25.53 0.25 4.21
C THR A 376 26.83 0.71 3.57
N ASP A 377 27.86 0.88 4.40
CA ASP A 377 29.25 1.05 3.97
C ASP A 377 29.97 -0.29 3.71
N ASP A 378 29.30 -1.39 4.03
CA ASP A 378 29.85 -2.74 3.92
C ASP A 378 29.73 -3.30 2.47
N GLY A 379 29.18 -2.53 1.52
CA GLY A 379 29.17 -2.86 0.08
C GLY A 379 28.29 -4.05 -0.33
N VAL A 380 27.55 -4.67 0.60
CA VAL A 380 26.60 -5.74 0.29
C VAL A 380 25.18 -5.18 0.21
N ALA A 381 24.63 -5.15 -1.00
CA ALA A 381 23.23 -4.84 -1.23
C ALA A 381 22.37 -6.10 -1.12
N SER A 382 21.20 -5.96 -0.48
CA SER A 382 20.09 -6.90 -0.49
C SER A 382 18.85 -6.14 -0.94
N ASP A 383 18.31 -6.52 -2.08
CA ASP A 383 17.24 -5.79 -2.75
C ASP A 383 16.07 -6.72 -3.06
N LEU A 384 14.98 -6.13 -3.60
CA LEU A 384 13.84 -6.89 -4.10
C LEU A 384 14.25 -7.87 -5.21
N PRO A 385 13.47 -8.93 -5.48
CA PRO A 385 13.82 -9.98 -6.44
C PRO A 385 13.59 -9.51 -7.88
N TRP A 386 14.33 -8.50 -8.30
CA TRP A 386 14.24 -7.90 -9.63
C TRP A 386 14.41 -8.96 -10.73
N GLY A 387 13.38 -9.09 -11.56
CA GLY A 387 13.30 -10.08 -12.63
C GLY A 387 12.93 -11.51 -12.21
N ALA A 388 12.62 -11.71 -10.94
CA ALA A 388 12.21 -12.99 -10.36
C ALA A 388 10.95 -12.86 -9.48
N PHE A 389 10.12 -11.83 -9.71
CA PHE A 389 8.81 -11.76 -9.07
C PHE A 389 7.96 -12.93 -9.54
N ARG A 390 7.23 -13.53 -8.61
CA ARG A 390 6.39 -14.71 -8.87
C ARG A 390 4.94 -14.31 -8.98
N ASP A 391 4.23 -14.99 -9.87
CA ASP A 391 2.79 -14.84 -10.00
C ASP A 391 2.08 -15.14 -8.68
N ARG A 392 1.05 -14.35 -8.36
CA ARG A 392 0.24 -14.42 -7.14
C ARG A 392 1.03 -14.30 -5.83
N SER A 393 2.17 -13.61 -5.87
CA SER A 393 3.01 -13.35 -4.68
C SER A 393 2.80 -11.94 -4.10
N VAL A 394 2.99 -11.81 -2.79
CA VAL A 394 2.99 -10.53 -2.07
C VAL A 394 4.38 -10.21 -1.55
N THR A 395 4.92 -9.07 -1.95
CA THR A 395 6.14 -8.51 -1.38
C THR A 395 5.76 -7.34 -0.48
N VAL A 396 6.05 -7.43 0.82
CA VAL A 396 5.84 -6.31 1.76
C VAL A 396 7.15 -5.59 1.96
N VAL A 397 7.17 -4.28 1.74
CA VAL A 397 8.34 -3.43 2.00
C VAL A 397 8.06 -2.66 3.29
N ASP A 398 8.63 -3.13 4.40
CA ASP A 398 8.43 -2.56 5.73
C ASP A 398 9.43 -1.45 6.02
N VAL A 399 8.92 -0.23 5.95
CA VAL A 399 9.66 1.02 6.18
C VAL A 399 9.02 1.84 7.30
N ALA A 400 8.18 1.22 8.13
CA ALA A 400 7.51 1.91 9.22
C ALA A 400 8.48 2.48 10.26
N GLY A 401 9.63 1.82 10.46
CA GLY A 401 10.64 2.21 11.43
C GLY A 401 11.74 3.15 10.92
N VAL A 402 11.72 3.57 9.64
CA VAL A 402 12.77 4.43 9.07
C VAL A 402 12.35 5.88 8.89
N ASP A 403 13.34 6.78 8.81
CA ASP A 403 13.14 8.23 8.61
C ASP A 403 12.33 8.50 7.32
N PRO A 404 11.44 9.51 7.30
CA PRO A 404 10.64 9.83 6.12
C PRO A 404 11.44 10.01 4.82
N LEU A 405 12.66 10.56 4.89
CA LEU A 405 13.55 10.71 3.73
C LEU A 405 13.98 9.35 3.17
N ALA A 406 14.27 8.39 4.05
CA ALA A 406 14.59 7.03 3.66
C ALA A 406 13.37 6.32 3.06
N GLN A 407 12.16 6.58 3.58
CA GLN A 407 10.92 6.04 2.98
C GLN A 407 10.71 6.57 1.56
N ASP A 408 10.92 7.87 1.33
CA ASP A 408 10.79 8.48 0.01
C ASP A 408 11.82 7.91 -0.98
N LEU A 409 13.06 7.70 -0.53
CA LEU A 409 14.09 7.04 -1.31
C LEU A 409 13.68 5.59 -1.65
N VAL A 410 13.16 4.85 -0.68
CA VAL A 410 12.73 3.48 -0.91
C VAL A 410 11.62 3.42 -1.95
N PHE A 411 10.62 4.27 -1.78
CA PHE A 411 9.51 4.38 -2.72
C PHE A 411 10.01 4.71 -4.13
N ALA A 412 10.83 5.74 -4.27
CA ALA A 412 11.28 6.20 -5.58
C ALA A 412 12.12 5.16 -6.32
N ARG A 413 13.06 4.50 -5.63
CA ARG A 413 13.86 3.43 -6.23
C ARG A 413 12.96 2.27 -6.67
N VAL A 414 12.11 1.76 -5.78
CA VAL A 414 11.27 0.59 -6.08
C VAL A 414 10.34 0.87 -7.27
N ILE A 415 9.65 2.01 -7.30
CA ILE A 415 8.75 2.34 -8.41
C ILE A 415 9.51 2.54 -9.72
N SER A 416 10.69 3.18 -9.70
CA SER A 416 11.50 3.39 -10.90
C SER A 416 11.97 2.06 -11.49
N ARG A 417 12.50 1.18 -10.63
CA ARG A 417 12.95 -0.16 -11.02
C ARG A 417 11.80 -1.02 -11.56
N LEU A 418 10.63 -0.99 -10.90
CA LEU A 418 9.44 -1.69 -11.41
C LEU A 418 9.07 -1.25 -12.82
N ARG A 419 9.06 0.06 -13.04
CA ARG A 419 8.79 0.63 -14.36
C ARG A 419 9.80 0.17 -15.40
N GLU A 420 11.10 0.27 -15.10
CA GLU A 420 12.19 -0.17 -16.00
C GLU A 420 12.04 -1.64 -16.40
N HIS A 421 11.76 -2.51 -15.43
CA HIS A 421 11.61 -3.95 -15.65
C HIS A 421 10.32 -4.32 -16.41
N LEU A 422 9.22 -3.60 -16.16
CA LEU A 422 7.98 -3.76 -16.92
C LEU A 422 8.12 -3.28 -18.37
N GLU A 423 8.80 -2.15 -18.60
CA GLU A 423 9.12 -1.65 -19.94
C GLU A 423 9.98 -2.66 -20.74
N ARG A 424 10.90 -3.35 -20.06
CA ARG A 424 11.74 -4.42 -20.63
C ARG A 424 11.06 -5.79 -20.72
N ARG A 425 9.91 -5.95 -20.04
CA ARG A 425 9.18 -7.23 -19.89
C ARG A 425 10.02 -8.34 -19.27
N ASP A 426 10.88 -7.98 -18.33
CA ASP A 426 11.78 -8.91 -17.64
C ASP A 426 11.56 -8.93 -16.13
N LEU A 427 10.44 -8.38 -15.62
CA LEU A 427 10.12 -8.33 -14.18
C LEU A 427 9.86 -9.71 -13.54
N GLY A 428 9.42 -10.68 -14.35
CA GLY A 428 8.94 -12.01 -13.89
C GLY A 428 7.42 -12.14 -13.83
N VAL A 429 6.70 -11.02 -13.89
CA VAL A 429 5.23 -10.96 -14.01
C VAL A 429 4.79 -9.91 -15.03
N ASP A 430 3.59 -10.06 -15.58
CA ASP A 430 3.02 -9.13 -16.57
C ASP A 430 2.44 -7.87 -15.93
N GLN A 431 1.94 -7.99 -14.69
CA GLN A 431 1.32 -6.91 -13.93
C GLN A 431 1.87 -6.82 -12.50
N MET A 432 2.15 -5.61 -12.04
CA MET A 432 2.53 -5.31 -10.66
C MET A 432 1.54 -4.35 -10.03
N ILE A 433 0.87 -4.81 -8.98
CA ILE A 433 0.05 -3.97 -8.11
C ILE A 433 0.96 -3.34 -7.06
N VAL A 434 0.98 -2.02 -6.98
CA VAL A 434 1.67 -1.26 -5.94
C VAL A 434 0.64 -0.74 -4.97
N PHE A 435 0.66 -1.24 -3.73
CA PHE A 435 -0.16 -0.72 -2.65
C PHE A 435 0.57 0.33 -1.83
N VAL A 436 -0.02 1.52 -1.74
CA VAL A 436 0.47 2.66 -0.98
C VAL A 436 -0.59 3.10 0.04
N ASP A 437 -0.31 2.89 1.32
CA ASP A 437 -1.13 3.45 2.40
C ASP A 437 -0.69 4.88 2.74
N GLU A 438 -1.57 5.64 3.39
CA GLU A 438 -1.38 7.05 3.72
C GLU A 438 -0.90 7.89 2.51
N LEU A 439 -1.57 7.75 1.35
CA LEU A 439 -1.19 8.40 0.09
C LEU A 439 -1.03 9.93 0.22
N ASN A 440 -1.73 10.57 1.16
CA ASN A 440 -1.59 11.98 1.48
C ASN A 440 -0.18 12.37 1.99
N LYS A 441 0.61 11.44 2.50
CA LYS A 441 2.03 11.68 2.85
C LYS A 441 2.88 11.90 1.61
N TYR A 442 2.61 11.13 0.55
CA TYR A 442 3.44 11.07 -0.65
C TYR A 442 2.97 11.97 -1.79
N ALA A 443 1.65 12.22 -1.87
CA ALA A 443 1.02 13.01 -2.91
C ALA A 443 0.02 14.03 -2.34
N ALA A 444 0.41 14.75 -1.28
CA ALA A 444 -0.38 15.80 -0.67
C ALA A 444 -0.90 16.83 -1.71
N THR A 445 -2.12 17.35 -1.52
CA THR A 445 -2.65 18.45 -2.36
C THR A 445 -1.75 19.67 -2.26
N ASP A 446 -1.46 20.08 -1.03
CA ASP A 446 -0.64 21.24 -0.70
C ASP A 446 0.78 20.81 -0.33
N GLY A 447 1.75 21.71 -0.49
CA GLY A 447 3.15 21.47 -0.16
C GLY A 447 4.08 21.39 -1.38
N PRO A 448 5.39 21.22 -1.15
CA PRO A 448 6.39 21.25 -2.20
C PRO A 448 6.18 20.12 -3.21
N GLU A 449 6.62 20.35 -4.45
CA GLU A 449 6.62 19.33 -5.49
C GLU A 449 7.80 18.37 -5.26
N THR A 450 7.52 17.21 -4.66
CA THR A 450 8.52 16.16 -4.42
C THR A 450 8.68 15.26 -5.65
N TYR A 451 9.81 14.54 -5.74
CA TYR A 451 10.00 13.53 -6.79
C TYR A 451 8.95 12.41 -6.70
N VAL A 452 8.72 11.89 -5.49
CA VAL A 452 7.70 10.87 -5.22
C VAL A 452 6.31 11.30 -5.68
N LYS A 453 5.90 12.54 -5.41
CA LYS A 453 4.61 13.09 -5.88
C LYS A 453 4.52 13.09 -7.42
N ARG A 454 5.59 13.46 -8.12
CA ARG A 454 5.65 13.43 -9.59
C ARG A 454 5.60 11.99 -10.13
N MET A 455 6.29 11.06 -9.49
CA MET A 455 6.24 9.65 -9.85
C MET A 455 4.84 9.05 -9.69
N LEU A 456 4.18 9.31 -8.56
CA LEU A 456 2.81 8.86 -8.30
C LEU A 456 1.83 9.46 -9.33
N LEU A 457 2.05 10.71 -9.73
CA LEU A 457 1.28 11.32 -10.81
C LEU A 457 1.50 10.60 -12.15
N ASP A 458 2.75 10.39 -12.57
CA ASP A 458 3.09 9.68 -13.81
C ASP A 458 2.56 8.24 -13.81
N LEU A 459 2.70 7.53 -12.69
CA LEU A 459 2.15 6.19 -12.47
C LEU A 459 0.62 6.22 -12.60
N SER A 460 -0.06 7.18 -11.97
CA SER A 460 -1.51 7.33 -12.09
C SER A 460 -1.97 7.58 -13.53
N GLU A 461 -1.16 8.28 -14.34
CA GLU A 461 -1.53 8.70 -15.70
C GLU A 461 -1.15 7.69 -16.78
N ARG A 462 -0.06 6.95 -16.59
CA ARG A 462 0.55 6.10 -17.63
C ARG A 462 0.79 4.67 -17.20
N GLY A 463 0.78 4.36 -15.89
CA GLY A 463 1.09 3.04 -15.34
C GLY A 463 0.25 1.91 -15.94
N ARG A 464 -1.02 2.17 -16.27
CA ARG A 464 -1.95 1.18 -16.86
C ARG A 464 -1.41 0.47 -18.11
N TYR A 465 -0.67 1.18 -18.97
CA TYR A 465 -0.15 0.60 -20.21
C TYR A 465 1.10 -0.26 -20.00
N LEU A 466 1.76 -0.10 -18.87
CA LEU A 466 2.97 -0.84 -18.51
C LEU A 466 2.65 -2.06 -17.63
N GLY A 467 1.40 -2.24 -17.20
CA GLY A 467 1.04 -3.23 -16.18
C GLY A 467 1.41 -2.78 -14.76
N LEU A 468 1.68 -1.49 -14.53
CA LEU A 468 1.96 -0.95 -13.20
C LEU A 468 0.70 -0.30 -12.62
N VAL A 469 0.10 -0.94 -11.61
CA VAL A 469 -1.23 -0.58 -11.09
C VAL A 469 -1.12 -0.01 -9.68
N LEU A 470 -1.67 1.19 -9.44
CA LEU A 470 -1.72 1.82 -8.13
C LEU A 470 -2.96 1.40 -7.37
N PHE A 471 -2.76 0.75 -6.24
CA PHE A 471 -3.76 0.63 -5.20
C PHE A 471 -3.38 1.63 -4.10
N SER A 472 -4.25 2.59 -3.81
CA SER A 472 -3.94 3.63 -2.83
C SER A 472 -4.99 3.77 -1.75
N ALA A 473 -4.56 4.14 -0.56
CA ALA A 473 -5.42 4.43 0.57
C ALA A 473 -5.06 5.75 1.25
N GLN A 474 -6.07 6.51 1.67
CA GLN A 474 -5.92 7.75 2.42
C GLN A 474 -7.08 7.96 3.38
N GLN A 475 -6.95 8.92 4.30
CA GLN A 475 -8.06 9.32 5.17
C GLN A 475 -9.06 10.21 4.43
N PHE A 476 -8.56 11.27 3.81
CA PHE A 476 -9.35 12.28 3.13
C PHE A 476 -8.89 12.42 1.68
N ARG A 477 -9.82 12.29 0.73
CA ARG A 477 -9.52 12.48 -0.69
C ARG A 477 -9.12 13.92 -0.99
N SER A 478 -9.66 14.89 -0.26
CA SER A 478 -9.35 16.32 -0.39
C SER A 478 -7.87 16.66 -0.15
N GLN A 479 -7.19 15.86 0.68
CA GLN A 479 -5.78 16.06 1.05
C GLN A 479 -4.79 15.47 0.05
N VAL A 480 -5.26 14.80 -1.01
CA VAL A 480 -4.41 14.19 -2.04
C VAL A 480 -4.59 14.92 -3.37
N LEU A 481 -3.49 15.09 -4.11
CA LEU A 481 -3.47 15.70 -5.43
C LEU A 481 -4.58 15.13 -6.32
N ARG A 482 -5.52 16.00 -6.73
CA ARG A 482 -6.76 15.63 -7.44
C ARG A 482 -6.53 14.77 -8.69
N ARG A 483 -5.41 14.97 -9.40
CA ARG A 483 -5.07 14.16 -10.59
C ARG A 483 -4.75 12.72 -10.22
N VAL A 484 -3.98 12.47 -9.17
CA VAL A 484 -3.60 11.11 -8.73
C VAL A 484 -4.85 10.29 -8.42
N VAL A 485 -5.73 10.81 -7.57
CA VAL A 485 -6.99 10.13 -7.21
C VAL A 485 -8.07 10.21 -8.28
N GLY A 486 -7.95 11.16 -9.22
CA GLY A 486 -8.89 11.38 -10.31
C GLY A 486 -8.72 10.38 -11.45
N ASN A 487 -7.50 9.89 -11.65
CA ASN A 487 -7.14 8.89 -12.65
C ASN A 487 -7.48 7.46 -12.24
N ALA A 488 -7.91 7.23 -10.99
CA ALA A 488 -8.37 5.92 -10.54
C ALA A 488 -9.75 5.59 -11.11
N GLY A 489 -9.80 4.56 -11.95
CA GLY A 489 -11.03 4.03 -12.55
C GLY A 489 -11.99 3.49 -11.49
N THR A 490 -11.45 2.85 -10.45
CA THR A 490 -12.24 2.36 -9.32
C THR A 490 -11.99 3.21 -8.08
N THR A 491 -13.06 3.73 -7.48
CA THR A 491 -12.99 4.46 -6.20
C THR A 491 -13.86 3.76 -5.15
N VAL A 492 -13.27 3.53 -3.99
CA VAL A 492 -13.93 2.95 -2.82
C VAL A 492 -13.99 3.99 -1.71
N TYR A 493 -15.14 4.12 -1.08
CA TYR A 493 -15.37 4.99 0.06
C TYR A 493 -15.77 4.13 1.26
N GLY A 494 -14.95 4.20 2.32
CA GLY A 494 -15.32 3.73 3.64
C GLY A 494 -16.19 4.77 4.36
N ARG A 495 -16.27 4.65 5.69
CA ARG A 495 -16.91 5.69 6.51
C ARG A 495 -16.17 7.02 6.33
N MET A 496 -16.93 8.10 6.15
CA MET A 496 -16.39 9.44 5.89
C MET A 496 -16.82 10.41 6.98
N ASP A 497 -16.02 11.46 7.18
CA ASP A 497 -16.42 12.58 8.03
C ASP A 497 -17.40 13.51 7.29
N SER A 498 -18.36 14.10 8.02
CA SER A 498 -19.37 14.99 7.44
C SER A 498 -18.77 16.26 6.83
N ASP A 499 -17.69 16.80 7.41
CA ASP A 499 -17.04 18.01 6.91
C ASP A 499 -16.34 17.73 5.58
N GLU A 500 -15.69 16.57 5.45
CA GLU A 500 -15.11 16.11 4.18
C GLU A 500 -16.21 15.93 3.11
N LEU A 501 -17.35 15.31 3.47
CA LEU A 501 -18.47 15.09 2.55
C LEU A 501 -19.15 16.39 2.08
N ALA A 502 -18.97 17.49 2.81
CA ALA A 502 -19.46 18.81 2.43
C ALA A 502 -18.61 19.47 1.33
N LEU A 503 -17.38 18.99 1.10
CA LEU A 503 -16.47 19.58 0.12
C LEU A 503 -16.93 19.35 -1.35
N PRO A 504 -16.55 20.24 -2.28
CA PRO A 504 -16.97 20.16 -3.69
C PRO A 504 -16.62 18.83 -4.39
N GLY A 505 -15.57 18.13 -3.94
CA GLY A 505 -15.18 16.82 -4.47
C GLY A 505 -16.26 15.72 -4.32
N TYR A 506 -17.26 15.95 -3.47
CA TYR A 506 -18.37 15.01 -3.20
C TYR A 506 -19.72 15.56 -3.63
N ALA A 507 -19.76 16.68 -4.37
CA ALA A 507 -21.01 17.32 -4.79
C ALA A 507 -21.90 16.42 -5.64
N THR A 508 -21.32 15.45 -6.35
CA THR A 508 -22.04 14.48 -7.18
C THR A 508 -22.74 13.37 -6.40
N LEU A 509 -22.45 13.20 -5.10
CA LEU A 509 -23.12 12.21 -4.27
C LEU A 509 -24.44 12.75 -3.70
N PRO A 510 -25.57 12.02 -3.80
CA PRO A 510 -26.83 12.41 -3.19
C PRO A 510 -26.73 12.56 -1.67
N ALA A 511 -27.56 13.42 -1.06
CA ALA A 511 -27.57 13.66 0.38
C ALA A 511 -27.78 12.38 1.21
N ALA A 512 -28.66 11.48 0.76
CA ALA A 512 -28.89 10.18 1.40
C ALA A 512 -27.63 9.28 1.38
N VAL A 513 -26.87 9.30 0.28
CA VAL A 513 -25.60 8.54 0.17
C VAL A 513 -24.56 9.13 1.10
N LYS A 514 -24.45 10.46 1.19
CA LYS A 514 -23.55 11.14 2.13
C LYS A 514 -23.90 10.81 3.58
N ALA A 515 -25.17 10.85 3.95
CA ALA A 515 -25.64 10.49 5.29
C ALA A 515 -25.29 9.03 5.64
N ARG A 516 -25.48 8.09 4.69
CA ARG A 516 -25.08 6.68 4.89
C ARG A 516 -23.55 6.52 5.01
N LEU A 517 -22.76 7.25 4.21
CA LEU A 517 -21.29 7.23 4.33
C LEU A 517 -20.81 7.74 5.69
N ALA A 518 -21.47 8.73 6.28
CA ALA A 518 -21.12 9.24 7.61
C ALA A 518 -21.34 8.21 8.73
N ALA A 519 -22.34 7.33 8.56
CA ALA A 519 -22.74 6.30 9.52
C ALA A 519 -22.40 4.86 9.05
N LEU A 520 -21.48 4.70 8.09
CA LEU A 520 -21.25 3.42 7.43
C LEU A 520 -20.73 2.34 8.41
N PRO A 521 -21.36 1.15 8.48
CA PRO A 521 -20.89 0.05 9.31
C PRO A 521 -19.52 -0.49 8.87
N LYS A 522 -18.82 -1.16 9.79
CA LYS A 522 -17.58 -1.88 9.46
C LYS A 522 -17.90 -3.05 8.50
N GLY A 523 -17.06 -3.23 7.49
CA GLY A 523 -17.25 -4.26 6.47
C GLY A 523 -18.17 -3.85 5.31
N GLU A 524 -18.72 -2.62 5.34
CA GLU A 524 -19.41 -2.02 4.21
C GLU A 524 -18.55 -0.94 3.53
N LEU A 525 -18.74 -0.80 2.22
CA LEU A 525 -18.05 0.14 1.36
C LEU A 525 -19.03 0.70 0.33
N LEU A 526 -18.88 1.96 -0.06
CA LEU A 526 -19.47 2.47 -1.30
C LEU A 526 -18.43 2.35 -2.43
N VAL A 527 -18.83 1.80 -3.57
CA VAL A 527 -17.92 1.58 -4.70
C VAL A 527 -18.44 2.26 -5.94
N ARG A 528 -17.56 3.06 -6.56
CA ARG A 528 -17.72 3.63 -7.89
C ARG A 528 -16.78 2.88 -8.83
N HIS A 529 -17.33 2.30 -9.87
CA HIS A 529 -16.60 1.58 -10.92
C HIS A 529 -17.22 1.91 -12.28
N PRO A 530 -16.47 1.93 -13.40
CA PRO A 530 -16.96 2.45 -14.68
C PRO A 530 -18.22 1.76 -15.23
N HIS A 531 -18.39 0.47 -14.98
CA HIS A 531 -19.60 -0.27 -15.40
C HIS A 531 -20.85 0.05 -14.58
N PHE A 532 -20.69 0.58 -13.36
CA PHE A 532 -21.82 0.85 -12.49
C PHE A 532 -22.42 2.23 -12.80
N THR A 533 -23.68 2.25 -13.24
CA THR A 533 -24.43 3.48 -13.55
C THR A 533 -24.48 4.46 -12.36
N GLN A 534 -24.39 3.93 -11.14
CA GLN A 534 -24.32 4.69 -9.90
C GLN A 534 -23.41 3.99 -8.89
N PRO A 535 -22.85 4.71 -7.90
CA PRO A 535 -22.12 4.09 -6.81
C PRO A 535 -23.00 3.12 -6.01
N ILE A 536 -22.47 1.96 -5.65
CA ILE A 536 -23.20 0.91 -4.93
C ILE A 536 -22.60 0.61 -3.57
N PHE A 537 -23.45 0.28 -2.60
CA PHE A 537 -22.98 -0.22 -1.30
C PHE A 537 -22.77 -1.73 -1.38
N VAL A 538 -21.60 -2.17 -0.94
CA VAL A 538 -21.22 -3.58 -0.90
C VAL A 538 -20.71 -3.92 0.49
N ARG A 539 -21.03 -5.13 0.94
CA ARG A 539 -20.48 -5.75 2.13
C ARG A 539 -19.41 -6.75 1.71
N PHE A 540 -18.17 -6.54 2.13
CA PHE A 540 -17.06 -7.45 1.84
C PHE A 540 -16.78 -8.33 3.07
N PRO A 541 -16.25 -9.55 2.89
CA PRO A 541 -15.99 -10.44 4.01
C PRO A 541 -14.80 -9.94 4.83
N ARG A 542 -14.74 -10.34 6.11
CA ARG A 542 -13.53 -10.17 6.89
C ARG A 542 -12.36 -10.88 6.17
N PRO A 543 -11.20 -10.21 6.01
CA PRO A 543 -10.06 -10.81 5.34
C PRO A 543 -9.53 -12.05 6.11
N ALA A 544 -9.03 -13.06 5.39
CA ALA A 544 -8.58 -14.35 5.95
C ALA A 544 -7.20 -14.34 6.62
N MET A 545 -6.54 -13.18 6.72
CA MET A 545 -5.25 -13.01 7.37
C MET A 545 -5.32 -12.10 8.59
N LEU A 546 -4.38 -12.29 9.53
CA LEU A 546 -4.31 -11.52 10.76
C LEU A 546 -4.16 -10.02 10.46
N SER A 547 -4.89 -9.20 11.22
CA SER A 547 -4.58 -7.78 11.28
C SER A 547 -3.23 -7.56 11.97
N GLY A 548 -2.59 -6.42 11.73
CA GLY A 548 -1.32 -6.08 12.38
C GLY A 548 -1.37 -6.19 13.92
N ARG A 549 -2.46 -5.74 14.52
CA ARG A 549 -2.68 -5.84 15.97
C ARG A 549 -2.75 -7.30 16.45
N GLU A 550 -3.59 -8.12 15.81
CA GLU A 550 -3.74 -9.55 16.17
C GLU A 550 -2.43 -10.31 15.92
N GLY A 551 -1.69 -9.93 14.88
CA GLY A 551 -0.37 -10.45 14.57
C GLY A 551 0.63 -10.20 15.70
N ILE A 552 0.71 -8.97 16.22
CA ILE A 552 1.58 -8.63 17.36
C ILE A 552 1.14 -9.30 18.65
N GLU A 553 -0.17 -9.38 18.92
CA GLU A 553 -0.70 -10.08 20.09
C GLU A 553 -0.34 -11.58 20.07
N ARG A 554 -0.38 -12.21 18.89
CA ARG A 554 -0.05 -13.64 18.72
C ARG A 554 1.45 -13.91 18.61
N PHE A 555 2.18 -13.02 17.97
CA PHE A 555 3.61 -13.11 17.67
C PHE A 555 4.30 -11.84 18.17
N PRO A 556 4.51 -11.71 19.49
CA PRO A 556 5.11 -10.51 20.06
C PRO A 556 6.52 -10.30 19.50
N ALA A 557 6.84 -9.04 19.20
CA ALA A 557 8.16 -8.66 18.74
C ALA A 557 9.22 -9.07 19.79
N THR A 558 10.28 -9.73 19.32
CA THR A 558 11.42 -10.10 20.15
C THR A 558 12.31 -8.86 20.34
N PRO A 559 12.89 -8.66 21.54
CA PRO A 559 13.86 -7.58 21.76
C PRO A 559 15.08 -7.75 20.86
N ASP A 560 15.77 -6.63 20.63
CA ASP A 560 17.00 -6.61 19.84
C ASP A 560 18.07 -7.48 20.48
N LEU A 561 18.78 -8.20 19.62
CA LEU A 561 19.89 -9.03 20.06
C LEU A 561 21.18 -8.19 20.10
N PRO A 562 22.06 -8.42 21.08
CA PRO A 562 23.43 -7.94 21.02
C PRO A 562 24.11 -8.42 19.72
N PHE A 563 25.08 -7.65 19.21
CA PHE A 563 25.73 -7.89 17.92
C PHE A 563 26.16 -9.35 17.71
N GLU A 564 26.93 -9.91 18.65
CA GLU A 564 27.40 -11.30 18.57
C GLU A 564 26.24 -12.31 18.51
N ALA A 565 25.19 -12.11 19.31
CA ALA A 565 24.04 -13.00 19.33
C ALA A 565 23.24 -12.91 18.02
N ALA A 566 23.13 -11.72 17.43
CA ALA A 566 22.49 -11.51 16.14
C ALA A 566 23.27 -12.22 15.01
N VAL A 567 24.61 -12.11 15.01
CA VAL A 567 25.49 -12.79 14.05
C VAL A 567 25.32 -14.31 14.14
N VAL A 568 25.35 -14.85 15.37
CA VAL A 568 25.13 -16.28 15.64
C VAL A 568 23.77 -16.72 15.11
N GLN A 569 22.70 -15.98 15.44
CA GLN A 569 21.35 -16.34 15.01
C GLN A 569 21.24 -16.36 13.47
N ARG A 570 21.87 -15.41 12.79
CA ARG A 570 21.79 -15.28 11.32
C ARG A 570 22.51 -16.42 10.60
N LEU A 571 23.74 -16.75 10.99
CA LEU A 571 24.47 -17.85 10.37
C LEU A 571 23.79 -19.19 10.66
N ARG A 572 23.29 -19.39 11.89
CA ARG A 572 22.55 -20.62 12.25
C ARG A 572 21.17 -20.74 11.61
N ARG A 573 20.62 -19.65 11.06
CA ARG A 573 19.41 -19.70 10.23
C ARG A 573 19.70 -20.34 8.87
N LEU A 574 20.88 -20.10 8.32
CA LEU A 574 21.31 -20.69 7.06
C LEU A 574 21.80 -22.13 7.25
N ASP A 575 22.54 -22.38 8.33
CA ASP A 575 22.99 -23.72 8.71
C ASP A 575 22.83 -23.95 10.24
N PRO A 576 21.73 -24.62 10.66
CA PRO A 576 21.47 -24.91 12.07
C PRO A 576 22.52 -25.79 12.76
N ALA A 577 23.32 -26.54 12.00
CA ALA A 577 24.33 -27.45 12.51
C ALA A 577 25.58 -26.72 13.04
N ILE A 578 25.78 -25.45 12.68
CA ILE A 578 26.91 -24.66 13.16
C ILE A 578 26.81 -24.45 14.69
N ALA A 579 27.90 -24.78 15.38
CA ALA A 579 28.05 -24.50 16.80
C ALA A 579 28.13 -22.98 17.06
N ALA A 580 27.32 -22.48 17.98
CA ALA A 580 27.28 -21.05 18.33
C ALA A 580 28.66 -20.53 18.79
N ASP A 581 29.40 -21.33 19.56
CA ASP A 581 30.72 -20.94 20.07
C ASP A 581 31.77 -20.82 18.96
N ALA A 582 31.68 -21.64 17.91
CA ALA A 582 32.57 -21.56 16.75
C ALA A 582 32.38 -20.28 15.93
N ILE A 583 31.16 -19.72 15.94
CA ILE A 583 30.85 -18.41 15.34
C ILE A 583 31.39 -17.30 16.24
N ARG A 584 31.15 -17.36 17.56
CA ARG A 584 31.66 -16.38 18.53
C ARG A 584 33.19 -16.28 18.47
N GLU A 585 33.87 -17.41 18.42
CA GLU A 585 35.32 -17.47 18.26
C GLU A 585 35.78 -16.84 16.93
N ALA A 586 35.04 -17.05 15.84
CA ALA A 586 35.38 -16.49 14.54
C ALA A 586 35.28 -14.95 14.49
N ILE A 587 34.38 -14.36 15.27
CA ILE A 587 34.14 -12.90 15.31
C ILE A 587 34.82 -12.18 16.47
N ALA A 588 35.40 -12.92 17.42
CA ALA A 588 36.11 -12.35 18.56
C ALA A 588 37.22 -11.38 18.11
N ASP A 589 37.29 -10.22 18.77
CA ASP A 589 38.24 -9.13 18.49
C ASP A 589 38.23 -8.59 17.04
N ARG A 590 37.15 -8.83 16.28
CA ARG A 590 37.00 -8.29 14.92
C ARG A 590 36.16 -7.02 14.90
N PRO A 591 36.48 -6.05 14.03
CA PRO A 591 35.62 -4.90 13.79
C PRO A 591 34.24 -5.35 13.26
N GLU A 592 33.17 -4.79 13.80
CA GLU A 592 31.79 -5.15 13.43
C GLU A 592 31.52 -5.00 11.93
N GLY A 593 32.06 -3.95 11.28
CA GLY A 593 31.91 -3.77 9.82
C GLY A 593 32.54 -4.89 8.99
N GLU A 594 33.66 -5.47 9.45
CA GLU A 594 34.24 -6.65 8.79
C GLU A 594 33.31 -7.87 8.90
N VAL A 595 32.74 -8.08 10.07
CA VAL A 595 31.79 -9.17 10.33
C VAL A 595 30.51 -8.98 9.51
N ARG A 596 29.98 -7.75 9.42
CA ARG A 596 28.80 -7.43 8.59
C ARG A 596 29.06 -7.67 7.10
N ARG A 597 30.24 -7.30 6.59
CA ARG A 597 30.65 -7.63 5.21
C ARG A 597 30.63 -9.13 4.94
N ALA A 598 31.24 -9.91 5.82
CA ALA A 598 31.26 -11.36 5.70
C ALA A 598 29.85 -11.97 5.79
N LEU A 599 29.00 -11.48 6.71
CA LEU A 599 27.60 -11.88 6.81
C LEU A 599 26.81 -11.60 5.53
N GLY A 600 27.02 -10.44 4.93
CA GLY A 600 26.38 -10.07 3.67
C GLY A 600 26.82 -10.97 2.51
N ALA A 601 28.12 -11.28 2.41
CA ALA A 601 28.64 -12.20 1.39
C ALA A 601 28.03 -13.60 1.53
N VAL A 602 27.93 -14.14 2.75
CA VAL A 602 27.29 -15.43 3.03
C VAL A 602 25.81 -15.40 2.60
N ALA A 603 25.08 -14.33 2.93
CA ALA A 603 23.66 -14.21 2.60
C ALA A 603 23.41 -14.18 1.08
N ARG A 604 24.35 -13.60 0.32
CA ARG A 604 24.29 -13.50 -1.15
C ARG A 604 24.65 -14.83 -1.83
N GLU A 605 25.79 -15.42 -1.48
CA GLU A 605 26.29 -16.63 -2.15
C GLU A 605 25.57 -17.90 -1.70
N ARG A 606 24.97 -17.90 -0.51
CA ARG A 606 24.31 -19.07 0.12
C ARG A 606 25.12 -20.37 -0.04
N PRO A 607 26.39 -20.40 0.42
CA PRO A 607 27.30 -21.52 0.22
C PRO A 607 26.86 -22.77 0.98
N ASP A 608 27.23 -23.95 0.48
CA ASP A 608 26.94 -25.23 1.15
C ASP A 608 27.63 -25.35 2.53
N ASP A 609 28.87 -24.85 2.65
CA ASP A 609 29.59 -24.73 3.93
C ASP A 609 29.64 -23.26 4.37
N VAL A 610 28.61 -22.89 5.14
CA VAL A 610 28.37 -21.53 5.62
C VAL A 610 29.50 -21.04 6.53
N LEU A 611 29.98 -21.86 7.48
CA LEU A 611 30.98 -21.41 8.45
C LEU A 611 32.36 -21.22 7.81
N SER A 612 32.77 -22.14 6.94
CA SER A 612 34.06 -22.04 6.26
C SER A 612 34.10 -20.86 5.30
N PHE A 613 33.03 -20.63 4.53
CA PHE A 613 32.92 -19.47 3.66
C PHE A 613 32.91 -18.16 4.46
N PHE A 614 32.14 -18.09 5.55
CA PHE A 614 32.12 -16.94 6.44
C PHE A 614 33.52 -16.61 6.97
N ARG A 615 34.27 -17.60 7.45
CA ARG A 615 35.65 -17.44 7.93
C ARG A 615 36.61 -16.98 6.83
N ALA A 616 36.41 -17.43 5.58
CA ALA A 616 37.21 -17.02 4.44
C ALA A 616 36.96 -15.55 4.04
N CYS A 617 35.74 -15.04 4.25
CA CYS A 617 35.40 -13.64 4.00
C CYS A 617 35.96 -12.68 5.07
N LEU A 618 36.25 -13.17 6.27
CA LEU A 618 36.93 -12.39 7.30
C LEU A 618 38.40 -12.22 6.90
N ARG A 619 38.93 -10.99 6.95
CA ARG A 619 40.33 -10.71 6.59
C ARG A 619 41.24 -11.52 7.51
N ARG A 620 42.36 -12.06 7.01
CA ARG A 620 43.34 -12.72 7.87
C ARG A 620 43.80 -11.72 8.93
N VAL A 621 43.56 -12.04 10.20
CA VAL A 621 44.19 -11.34 11.33
C VAL A 621 45.68 -11.59 11.16
N ILE A 622 46.43 -10.58 10.74
CA ILE A 622 47.88 -10.60 10.93
C ILE A 622 48.04 -10.48 12.44
N ALA A 623 48.40 -11.58 13.10
CA ALA A 623 48.73 -11.55 14.51
C ALA A 623 49.78 -10.46 14.70
N ALA A 624 49.44 -9.42 15.47
CA ALA A 624 50.44 -8.46 15.89
C ALA A 624 51.50 -9.25 16.66
N GLU A 625 52.75 -9.23 16.17
CA GLU A 625 53.88 -9.70 16.96
C GLU A 625 53.84 -8.95 18.30
N PRO A 626 53.94 -9.66 19.44
CA PRO A 626 53.99 -9.00 20.73
C PRO A 626 55.21 -8.09 20.74
N ILE A 627 54.98 -6.78 20.73
CA ILE A 627 56.01 -5.78 20.92
C ILE A 627 56.62 -6.06 22.30
N ALA A 628 57.86 -6.53 22.31
CA ALA A 628 58.61 -6.69 23.55
C ALA A 628 58.59 -5.36 24.31
N PRO A 629 58.35 -5.37 25.63
CA PRO A 629 58.22 -4.14 26.39
C PRO A 629 59.50 -3.31 26.24
N PRO A 630 59.40 -1.99 26.02
CA PRO A 630 60.56 -1.13 25.98
C PRO A 630 61.31 -1.26 27.32
N ARG A 631 62.63 -1.47 27.25
CA ARG A 631 63.51 -1.48 28.42
C ARG A 631 63.23 -0.23 29.26
N GLY A 632 62.91 -0.46 30.53
CA GLY A 632 62.53 0.60 31.46
C GLY A 632 63.54 1.73 31.51
N ILE A 633 63.04 2.96 31.35
CA ILE A 633 63.76 4.18 31.72
C ILE A 633 63.70 4.24 33.25
N ALA A 634 64.86 4.37 33.89
CA ALA A 634 64.98 4.51 35.34
C ALA A 634 64.21 5.74 35.83
N PRO A 635 63.52 5.68 36.98
CA PRO A 635 62.75 6.80 37.50
C PRO A 635 63.67 7.94 37.92
N LEU A 636 63.36 9.15 37.43
CA LEU A 636 63.94 10.40 37.92
C LEU A 636 63.47 10.62 39.36
N SER A 637 64.43 10.84 40.27
CA SER A 637 64.20 11.18 41.67
C SER A 637 63.36 12.45 41.81
N GLN A 638 62.23 12.36 42.53
CA GLN A 638 61.43 13.52 42.95
C GLN A 638 62.28 14.44 43.84
N ARG A 639 62.24 15.75 43.56
CA ARG A 639 62.67 16.80 44.49
C ARG A 639 61.41 17.35 45.18
N ASP A 640 61.41 17.29 46.50
CA ASP A 640 60.30 17.57 47.43
C ASP A 640 60.00 19.08 47.66
N ASP A 641 60.11 19.94 46.64
CA ASP A 641 59.76 21.37 46.81
C ASP A 641 59.09 21.93 45.54
N ASP A 642 57.80 21.65 45.35
CA ASP A 642 56.94 22.43 44.44
C ASP A 642 55.68 22.94 45.19
N PRO A 643 55.58 24.25 45.48
CA PRO A 643 54.47 24.84 46.22
C PRO A 643 53.20 25.10 45.39
N PHE A 644 53.06 24.55 44.17
CA PHE A 644 51.90 24.81 43.30
C PHE A 644 51.13 23.57 42.79
N ALA A 645 51.18 22.43 43.47
CA ALA A 645 50.31 21.29 43.12
C ALA A 645 48.84 21.56 43.47
N PRO A 646 47.90 21.56 42.49
CA PRO A 646 46.47 21.78 42.75
C PRO A 646 45.78 20.51 43.25
N TYR A 647 44.81 20.69 44.16
CA TYR A 647 43.98 19.65 44.79
C TYR A 647 43.25 18.73 43.81
#